data_AF-A0A1M2VD69-F1
#
_entry.id   AF-A0A1M2VD69-F1
#
_cell.length_a   1.000
_cell.length_b   1.000
_cell.length_c   1.000
_cell.angle_alpha   90.00
_cell.angle_beta   90.00
_cell.angle_gamma   90.00
#
_symmetry.space_group_name_H-M   'P 1'
#
loop_
_entity.id
_entity.type
_entity.pdbx_description
1 polymer ?
#
loop_
_entity_poly.entity_id
_entity_poly.type
_entity_poly.pdbx_seq_one_letter_code
_entity_poly.pdbx_strand_id
1 'polypeptide(L)'
;MHRFLRLVTQRENAAILSAELRDMDGKYGSALQDDEDDDPMPVAPCPYGVSLLATAWTTNLPDTTCGANSVTTLPPGLSHYDGVTLRHGVLNANMGCWDGDNNDGISVIDVTDPLHPAYCFIHGRHFSIPLSAYEYLSEYYDLQGTNVWDRICLFLDAILPICGIPLLEAHVLMEAWPCERFESREPEQDRVPVVVPHDHAPSPSDSSYIWTVWETAVTRLMDDPDDEEPRKWLASLESAGLPVTDATWRQLHTYLLRHSWVFDFQFVPTQMSSDILAPLLELLPKIDVSSASDKELAALKSARGDIRANLRQLSPFPEDHLDSLLKLMTISGDHFADLSGYDLSAAQIVRFASRCPDMDSLDISQNPHISLDDIPTIFIAAPHIRRLNVCGCGAIDGQALLNLVRTQPSLFRTAEAIIHPAFLTIVKPPDFPIAFTFMCACEQDVSGVGLPLFTPTQVLQALCQILPPVWHSGESQYTRLGADTASPAFTSTPLQSFLGPDRLFKMNVPGSLLMSASMLTFAVFSSGSRRPGQSWSDRAVIGVPLHPYPSVSARPEGSWAFYFDSSRTNTSGHTTWTFIHYTPDEDSDAEPLHASRAKFRLPGKRNNIGMLPGCPDPRLKRRGKAYDLRGFLRCMADEGRPLPPEELVAQLEVLLYSQHGGQLVCLPTPDADVPTALTVIPPVPLRTRNAWMTDVMTRRMYAMESEVHPFARYWTEGPVA
;
A
#
# COMPACT_ATOMS: atom_id res chain seq x y z
N MET A 1 -8.10 5.10 8.33
CA MET A 1 -7.15 6.17 8.69
C MET A 1 -5.83 5.64 9.26
N HIS A 2 -5.80 5.00 10.44
CA HIS A 2 -4.57 4.48 11.07
C HIS A 2 -3.61 3.73 10.13
N ARG A 3 -4.13 2.82 9.30
CA ARG A 3 -3.33 2.09 8.31
C ARG A 3 -2.64 3.01 7.29
N PHE A 4 -3.34 4.06 6.83
CA PHE A 4 -2.74 5.04 5.93
C PHE A 4 -1.62 5.79 6.63
N LEU A 5 -1.85 6.24 7.88
CA LEU A 5 -0.83 6.89 8.70
C LEU A 5 0.43 6.01 8.90
N ARG A 6 0.24 4.71 9.16
CA ARG A 6 1.35 3.74 9.21
C ARG A 6 2.10 3.62 7.89
N LEU A 7 1.38 3.60 6.76
CA LEU A 7 1.98 3.52 5.44
C LEU A 7 2.76 4.79 5.08
N VAL A 8 2.18 5.98 5.26
CA VAL A 8 2.86 7.24 4.88
C VAL A 8 4.08 7.52 5.74
N THR A 9 4.08 7.09 7.00
CA THR A 9 5.22 7.24 7.93
C THR A 9 6.32 6.19 7.73
N GLN A 10 6.12 5.16 6.90
CA GLN A 10 7.22 4.29 6.48
C GLN A 10 8.23 5.13 5.69
N ARG A 11 9.51 5.09 6.06
CA ARG A 11 10.54 5.97 5.49
C ARG A 11 10.61 5.89 3.97
N GLU A 12 10.53 4.68 3.41
CA GLU A 12 10.52 4.51 1.95
C GLU A 12 9.30 5.17 1.30
N ASN A 13 8.11 5.04 1.89
CA ASN A 13 6.89 5.63 1.36
C ASN A 13 6.89 7.16 1.55
N ALA A 14 7.37 7.63 2.69
CA ALA A 14 7.54 9.04 3.01
C ALA A 14 8.45 9.73 2.00
N ALA A 15 9.59 9.10 1.65
CA ALA A 15 10.52 9.65 0.67
C ALA A 15 9.89 9.83 -0.72
N ILE A 16 9.01 8.90 -1.12
CA ILE A 16 8.25 8.99 -2.37
C ILE A 16 7.24 10.14 -2.30
N LEU A 17 6.44 10.18 -1.23
CA LEU A 17 5.44 11.23 -1.02
C LEU A 17 6.08 12.62 -0.99
N SER A 18 7.19 12.80 -0.25
CA SER A 18 7.92 14.06 -0.23
C SER A 18 8.48 14.45 -1.60
N ALA A 19 8.78 13.48 -2.48
CA ALA A 19 9.15 13.78 -3.86
C ALA A 19 7.95 14.26 -4.69
N GLU A 20 6.77 13.64 -4.57
CA GLU A 20 5.54 14.12 -5.23
C GLU A 20 5.16 15.52 -4.76
N LEU A 21 5.17 15.75 -3.44
CA LEU A 21 4.81 17.05 -2.85
C LEU A 21 5.73 18.17 -3.32
N ARG A 22 7.05 17.91 -3.39
CA ARG A 22 8.00 18.88 -3.95
C ARG A 22 7.79 19.14 -5.44
N ASP A 23 7.37 18.13 -6.20
CA ASP A 23 7.03 18.36 -7.61
C ASP A 23 5.76 19.19 -7.76
N MET A 24 4.85 19.14 -6.79
CA MET A 24 3.64 19.99 -6.78
C MET A 24 3.87 21.41 -6.28
N ASP A 25 4.89 21.61 -5.44
CA ASP A 25 5.12 22.88 -4.77
C ASP A 25 5.24 24.04 -5.77
N GLY A 26 4.45 25.09 -5.54
CA GLY A 26 4.35 26.26 -6.42
C GLY A 26 3.61 26.05 -7.76
N LYS A 27 3.15 24.83 -8.11
CA LYS A 27 2.48 24.57 -9.41
C LYS A 27 0.97 24.78 -9.43
N TYR A 28 0.27 24.61 -8.30
CA TYR A 28 -1.20 24.52 -8.27
C TYR A 28 -1.87 25.43 -7.22
N GLY A 29 -1.18 26.50 -6.80
CA GLY A 29 -1.66 27.39 -5.74
C GLY A 29 -2.76 28.39 -6.17
N SER A 30 -3.32 29.09 -5.18
CA SER A 30 -4.43 30.05 -5.32
C SER A 30 -4.19 31.22 -6.27
N ALA A 31 -2.94 31.46 -6.69
CA ALA A 31 -2.58 32.53 -7.62
C ALA A 31 -2.95 32.26 -9.09
N LEU A 32 -3.34 31.03 -9.44
CA LEU A 32 -3.59 30.60 -10.84
C LEU A 32 -5.08 30.65 -11.24
N GLN A 33 -5.97 31.18 -10.40
CA GLN A 33 -7.39 31.27 -10.72
C GLN A 33 -7.75 32.40 -11.71
N ASP A 34 -6.86 33.37 -11.93
CA ASP A 34 -7.14 34.54 -12.77
C ASP A 34 -6.69 34.37 -14.24
N ASP A 35 -5.84 33.39 -14.56
CA ASP A 35 -5.36 33.16 -15.92
C ASP A 35 -6.10 31.96 -16.55
N GLU A 36 -6.99 32.24 -17.52
CA GLU A 36 -7.74 31.22 -18.28
C GLU A 36 -6.86 30.22 -19.05
N ASP A 37 -5.55 30.49 -19.17
CA ASP A 37 -4.56 29.70 -19.92
C ASP A 37 -3.76 28.70 -19.06
N ASP A 38 -3.96 28.64 -17.74
CA ASP A 38 -3.19 27.74 -16.87
C ASP A 38 -3.65 26.27 -16.93
N ASP A 39 -2.67 25.35 -16.89
CA ASP A 39 -2.93 23.91 -16.85
C ASP A 39 -3.71 23.56 -15.57
N PRO A 40 -4.94 23.05 -15.68
CA PRO A 40 -5.76 22.77 -14.50
C PRO A 40 -5.09 21.72 -13.62
N MET A 41 -5.22 21.86 -12.30
CA MET A 41 -4.73 20.86 -11.36
C MET A 41 -5.28 19.48 -11.76
N PRO A 42 -4.41 18.47 -11.93
CA PRO A 42 -4.85 17.14 -12.33
C PRO A 42 -5.76 16.54 -11.26
N VAL A 43 -6.64 15.62 -11.67
CA VAL A 43 -7.61 14.96 -10.76
C VAL A 43 -6.93 14.32 -9.55
N ALA A 44 -5.72 13.79 -9.72
CA ALA A 44 -4.91 13.20 -8.66
C ALA A 44 -3.46 13.71 -8.80
N PRO A 45 -3.11 14.83 -8.15
CA PRO A 45 -1.79 15.45 -8.31
C PRO A 45 -0.67 14.67 -7.59
N CYS A 46 -1.02 13.89 -6.56
CA CYS A 46 -0.15 12.89 -5.91
C CYS A 46 -0.64 11.46 -6.21
N PRO A 47 -0.34 10.88 -7.39
CA PRO A 47 -0.82 9.55 -7.74
C PRO A 47 -0.36 8.45 -6.76
N TYR A 48 0.84 8.56 -6.20
CA TYR A 48 1.33 7.65 -5.18
C TYR A 48 0.66 7.85 -3.82
N GLY A 49 0.45 9.09 -3.38
CA GLY A 49 -0.35 9.34 -2.17
C GLY A 49 -1.77 8.81 -2.25
N VAL A 50 -2.43 9.01 -3.40
CA VAL A 50 -3.76 8.44 -3.69
C VAL A 50 -3.71 6.91 -3.70
N SER A 51 -2.67 6.31 -4.27
CA SER A 51 -2.43 4.85 -4.23
C SER A 51 -2.36 4.32 -2.80
N LEU A 52 -1.56 4.95 -1.94
CA LEU A 52 -1.42 4.55 -0.54
C LEU A 52 -2.76 4.65 0.20
N LEU A 53 -3.50 5.74 -0.01
CA LEU A 53 -4.81 5.94 0.62
C LEU A 53 -5.81 4.86 0.19
N ALA A 54 -5.87 4.61 -1.11
CA ALA A 54 -6.71 3.57 -1.69
C ALA A 54 -6.45 2.20 -1.09
N THR A 55 -5.16 1.89 -1.01
CA THR A 55 -4.65 0.62 -0.56
C THR A 55 -4.96 0.47 0.93
N ALA A 56 -4.74 1.51 1.73
CA ALA A 56 -5.13 1.54 3.14
C ALA A 56 -6.64 1.37 3.36
N TRP A 57 -7.44 2.01 2.51
CA TRP A 57 -8.91 1.98 2.59
C TRP A 57 -9.49 0.62 2.23
N THR A 58 -8.98 0.00 1.15
CA THR A 58 -9.60 -1.18 0.54
C THR A 58 -9.01 -2.51 0.98
N THR A 59 -7.82 -2.50 1.59
CA THR A 59 -7.05 -3.72 1.86
C THR A 59 -7.01 -4.05 3.34
N ASN A 60 -7.86 -4.98 3.80
CA ASN A 60 -7.75 -5.55 5.14
C ASN A 60 -6.96 -6.86 5.13
N LEU A 61 -5.64 -6.75 5.13
CA LEU A 61 -4.77 -7.92 5.26
C LEU A 61 -4.61 -8.29 6.74
N PRO A 62 -4.87 -9.55 7.12
CA PRO A 62 -4.71 -9.99 8.50
C PRO A 62 -3.25 -9.84 8.92
N ASP A 63 -3.03 -9.17 10.04
CA ASP A 63 -1.71 -9.07 10.63
C ASP A 63 -1.35 -10.41 11.27
N THR A 64 -0.77 -11.29 10.47
CA THR A 64 -0.37 -12.65 10.89
C THR A 64 0.76 -12.66 11.92
N THR A 65 1.26 -11.48 12.34
CA THR A 65 2.37 -11.33 13.29
C THR A 65 1.94 -11.47 14.75
N CYS A 66 0.65 -11.25 15.04
CA CYS A 66 0.09 -11.46 16.38
C CYS A 66 -0.10 -12.96 16.66
N GLY A 67 1.01 -13.67 16.86
CA GLY A 67 1.04 -15.11 17.20
C GLY A 67 0.47 -15.46 18.58
N ALA A 68 -0.12 -14.51 19.31
CA ALA A 68 -0.70 -14.74 20.62
C ALA A 68 -1.95 -13.86 20.85
N ASN A 69 -3.08 -14.53 21.14
CA ASN A 69 -4.16 -14.03 21.99
C ASN A 69 -5.21 -13.02 21.48
N SER A 70 -5.37 -12.76 20.18
CA SER A 70 -6.60 -12.05 19.73
C SER A 70 -7.81 -13.00 19.70
N VAL A 71 -8.38 -13.23 20.89
CA VAL A 71 -9.64 -13.96 21.15
C VAL A 71 -10.87 -13.16 20.70
N THR A 72 -10.70 -12.04 20.01
CA THR A 72 -11.79 -11.35 19.28
C THR A 72 -12.05 -12.03 17.93
N THR A 73 -12.63 -13.23 18.02
CA THR A 73 -13.77 -13.76 17.24
C THR A 73 -13.89 -13.62 15.72
N LEU A 74 -12.94 -13.06 14.97
CA LEU A 74 -12.92 -13.27 13.53
C LEU A 74 -12.23 -14.61 13.27
N PRO A 75 -12.96 -15.66 12.83
CA PRO A 75 -12.33 -16.93 12.47
C PRO A 75 -11.14 -16.68 11.54
N PRO A 76 -10.01 -17.38 11.75
CA PRO A 76 -8.88 -17.36 10.83
C PRO A 76 -9.41 -17.60 9.41
N GLY A 77 -9.35 -16.59 8.55
CA GLY A 77 -9.91 -16.66 7.19
C GLY A 77 -10.79 -15.48 6.76
N LEU A 78 -11.27 -14.62 7.66
CA LEU A 78 -12.07 -13.44 7.29
C LEU A 78 -11.21 -12.21 6.97
N SER A 79 -10.36 -12.32 5.95
CA SER A 79 -9.92 -11.12 5.24
C SER A 79 -11.16 -10.55 4.55
N HIS A 80 -11.72 -9.48 5.10
CA HIS A 80 -12.90 -8.83 4.56
C HIS A 80 -12.47 -7.60 3.77
N TYR A 81 -13.20 -7.34 2.69
CA TYR A 81 -12.93 -6.23 1.80
C TYR A 81 -13.98 -5.17 2.08
N ASP A 82 -13.54 -4.04 2.58
CA ASP A 82 -14.40 -2.88 2.76
C ASP A 82 -13.99 -1.81 1.76
N GLY A 83 -14.96 -1.20 1.09
CA GLY A 83 -14.73 -0.03 0.24
C GLY A 83 -14.92 -0.24 -1.26
N VAL A 84 -14.93 0.90 -1.96
CA VAL A 84 -15.08 1.00 -3.41
C VAL A 84 -13.71 1.14 -4.07
N THR A 85 -13.59 0.72 -5.33
CA THR A 85 -12.37 0.93 -6.12
C THR A 85 -12.04 2.42 -6.28
N LEU A 86 -10.76 2.75 -6.46
CA LEU A 86 -10.31 4.12 -6.76
C LEU A 86 -11.07 4.76 -7.92
N ARG A 87 -11.51 3.95 -8.87
CA ARG A 87 -12.18 4.40 -10.09
C ARG A 87 -13.39 5.30 -9.81
N HIS A 88 -14.06 5.09 -8.69
CA HIS A 88 -15.21 5.89 -8.27
C HIS A 88 -14.98 6.61 -6.94
N GLY A 89 -13.84 6.36 -6.28
CA GLY A 89 -13.51 6.95 -4.98
C GLY A 89 -12.60 8.19 -5.07
N VAL A 90 -11.84 8.37 -6.15
CA VAL A 90 -11.04 9.59 -6.34
C VAL A 90 -11.93 10.69 -6.89
N LEU A 91 -12.10 11.75 -6.12
CA LEU A 91 -12.82 12.94 -6.54
C LEU A 91 -11.86 13.98 -7.14
N ASN A 92 -12.40 15.00 -7.82
CA ASN A 92 -11.56 16.02 -8.45
C ASN A 92 -10.85 16.86 -7.39
N ALA A 93 -9.53 16.97 -7.46
CA ALA A 93 -8.75 17.79 -6.52
C ALA A 93 -9.19 19.26 -6.45
N ASN A 94 -9.87 19.79 -7.48
CA ASN A 94 -10.39 21.16 -7.52
C ASN A 94 -11.77 21.34 -6.85
N MET A 95 -12.35 20.29 -6.30
CA MET A 95 -13.67 20.39 -5.66
C MET A 95 -13.58 21.01 -4.26
N GLY A 96 -14.63 21.71 -3.84
CA GLY A 96 -14.81 22.10 -2.44
C GLY A 96 -14.99 20.86 -1.55
N CYS A 97 -14.67 20.97 -0.26
CA CYS A 97 -14.75 19.83 0.65
C CYS A 97 -16.18 19.29 0.83
N TRP A 98 -17.20 20.12 0.54
CA TRP A 98 -18.63 19.75 0.60
C TRP A 98 -19.28 19.49 -0.78
N ASP A 99 -18.53 19.52 -1.88
CA ASP A 99 -19.07 19.26 -3.22
C ASP A 99 -19.37 17.76 -3.46
N GLY A 100 -18.97 16.89 -2.52
CA GLY A 100 -19.18 15.44 -2.56
C GLY A 100 -20.33 14.97 -1.66
N ASP A 101 -20.64 13.67 -1.72
CA ASP A 101 -21.60 13.05 -0.80
C ASP A 101 -20.91 12.66 0.52
N ASN A 102 -21.00 13.52 1.52
CA ASN A 102 -20.27 13.42 2.79
C ASN A 102 -21.18 13.56 4.02
N ASN A 103 -22.34 12.89 3.99
CA ASN A 103 -23.34 12.93 5.06
C ASN A 103 -22.80 12.52 6.44
N ASP A 104 -21.72 11.74 6.48
CA ASP A 104 -21.08 11.26 7.71
C ASP A 104 -19.97 12.20 8.23
N GLY A 105 -19.60 13.23 7.47
CA GLY A 105 -18.43 14.06 7.70
C GLY A 105 -17.22 13.68 6.85
N ILE A 106 -16.10 14.35 7.09
CA ILE A 106 -14.86 14.27 6.31
C ILE A 106 -13.71 13.96 7.28
N SER A 107 -12.85 13.00 6.92
CA SER A 107 -11.54 12.82 7.56
C SER A 107 -10.49 13.54 6.71
N VAL A 108 -9.74 14.45 7.32
CA VAL A 108 -8.64 15.17 6.66
C VAL A 108 -7.34 14.68 7.25
N ILE A 109 -6.38 14.37 6.38
CA ILE A 109 -5.03 13.93 6.77
C ILE A 109 -4.06 14.80 6.00
N ASP A 110 -3.27 15.57 6.73
CA ASP A 110 -2.18 16.35 6.18
C ASP A 110 -0.93 15.49 6.13
N VAL A 111 -0.34 15.41 4.94
CA VAL A 111 0.87 14.64 4.65
C VAL A 111 1.97 15.55 4.11
N THR A 112 1.88 16.87 4.30
CA THR A 112 2.91 17.84 3.88
C THR A 112 4.28 17.46 4.42
N ASP A 113 4.34 16.96 5.66
CA ASP A 113 5.45 16.16 6.19
C ASP A 113 4.98 14.71 6.41
N PRO A 114 5.27 13.76 5.48
CA PRO A 114 4.81 12.39 5.60
C PRO A 114 5.33 11.63 6.83
N LEU A 115 6.43 12.08 7.44
CA LEU A 115 6.97 11.49 8.67
C LEU A 115 6.28 12.03 9.93
N HIS A 116 5.65 13.20 9.84
CA HIS A 116 4.92 13.86 10.92
C HIS A 116 3.52 14.27 10.44
N PRO A 117 2.67 13.31 10.01
CA PRO A 117 1.35 13.64 9.50
C PRO A 117 0.49 14.27 10.60
N ALA A 118 -0.48 15.09 10.20
CA ALA A 118 -1.52 15.61 11.08
C ALA A 118 -2.90 15.19 10.59
N TYR A 119 -3.93 15.23 11.43
CA TYR A 119 -5.28 14.87 11.02
C TYR A 119 -6.35 15.73 11.70
N CYS A 120 -7.54 15.75 11.13
CA CYS A 120 -8.76 16.15 11.84
C CYS A 120 -9.99 15.49 11.20
N PHE A 121 -11.12 15.63 11.87
CA PHE A 121 -12.43 15.34 11.33
C PHE A 121 -13.22 16.63 11.17
N ILE A 122 -14.14 16.65 10.20
CA ILE A 122 -15.05 17.78 9.96
C ILE A 122 -16.45 17.20 9.82
N HIS A 123 -17.45 17.75 10.51
CA HIS A 123 -18.82 17.26 10.46
C HIS A 123 -19.81 18.37 10.10
N GLY A 124 -20.75 18.10 9.20
CA GLY A 124 -21.60 19.14 8.60
C GLY A 124 -22.58 19.85 9.56
N ARG A 125 -22.78 19.34 10.79
CA ARG A 125 -23.62 20.00 11.81
C ARG A 125 -22.86 21.06 12.61
N HIS A 126 -21.58 20.81 12.85
CA HIS A 126 -20.65 21.75 13.47
C HIS A 126 -19.83 22.33 12.33
N PHE A 127 -20.48 23.22 11.59
CA PHE A 127 -19.85 23.91 10.47
C PHE A 127 -18.45 24.35 10.91
N SER A 128 -17.45 23.88 10.17
CA SER A 128 -16.18 24.58 10.07
C SER A 128 -15.16 24.39 11.21
N ILE A 129 -15.44 23.62 12.26
CA ILE A 129 -14.48 23.36 13.37
C ILE A 129 -13.74 22.02 13.15
N PRO A 130 -12.39 21.99 13.15
CA PRO A 130 -11.63 20.74 13.17
C PRO A 130 -11.89 19.96 14.47
N LEU A 131 -12.28 18.70 14.35
CA LEU A 131 -12.58 17.80 15.47
C LEU A 131 -11.49 16.73 15.62
N SER A 132 -11.16 16.39 16.85
CA SER A 132 -10.39 15.19 17.19
C SER A 132 -11.22 13.92 16.93
N ALA A 133 -10.56 12.76 16.91
CA ALA A 133 -11.25 11.47 16.78
C ALA A 133 -12.30 11.25 17.87
N TYR A 134 -12.00 11.65 19.11
CA TYR A 134 -12.91 11.51 20.23
C TYR A 134 -14.13 12.42 20.08
N GLU A 135 -13.94 13.69 19.72
CA GLU A 135 -15.03 14.65 19.52
C GLU A 135 -15.95 14.20 18.38
N TYR A 136 -15.37 13.81 17.24
CA TYR A 136 -16.11 13.29 16.10
C TYR A 136 -16.94 12.06 16.46
N LEU A 137 -16.35 11.06 17.12
CA LEU A 137 -17.08 9.86 17.51
C LEU A 137 -18.15 10.14 18.57
N SER A 138 -17.86 11.04 19.51
CA SER A 138 -18.81 11.48 20.54
C SER A 138 -20.05 12.10 19.92
N GLU A 139 -19.87 12.92 18.90
CA GLU A 139 -20.95 13.56 18.18
C GLU A 139 -21.69 12.59 17.25
N TYR A 140 -20.95 11.83 16.44
CA TYR A 140 -21.50 10.95 15.41
C TYR A 140 -22.34 9.82 15.99
N TYR A 141 -21.87 9.18 17.07
CA TYR A 141 -22.56 8.04 17.69
C TYR A 141 -23.49 8.43 18.85
N ASP A 142 -23.63 9.72 19.16
CA ASP A 142 -24.25 10.19 20.40
C ASP A 142 -23.75 9.34 21.59
N LEU A 143 -22.42 9.37 21.81
CA LEU A 143 -21.82 8.45 22.75
C LEU A 143 -22.47 8.56 24.14
N GLN A 144 -23.08 9.69 24.51
CA GLN A 144 -23.79 9.87 25.79
C GLN A 144 -24.83 8.78 26.09
N GLY A 145 -25.47 8.19 25.06
CA GLY A 145 -26.45 7.10 25.21
C GLY A 145 -25.89 5.68 25.21
N THR A 146 -24.62 5.48 24.85
CA THR A 146 -24.02 4.13 24.73
C THR A 146 -23.55 3.58 26.07
N ASN A 147 -23.55 2.25 26.22
CA ASN A 147 -22.99 1.63 27.42
C ASN A 147 -21.47 1.89 27.49
N VAL A 148 -20.91 1.90 28.70
CA VAL A 148 -19.49 2.21 28.92
C VAL A 148 -18.56 1.25 28.21
N TRP A 149 -18.95 -0.03 28.07
CA TRP A 149 -18.11 -1.05 27.46
C TRP A 149 -17.92 -0.83 25.96
N ASP A 150 -18.98 -0.48 25.26
CA ASP A 150 -18.93 -0.18 23.82
C ASP A 150 -18.07 1.06 23.56
N ARG A 151 -18.12 2.06 24.45
CA ARG A 151 -17.21 3.23 24.39
C ARG A 151 -15.75 2.84 24.57
N ILE A 152 -15.47 1.97 25.54
CA ILE A 152 -14.10 1.49 25.79
C ILE A 152 -13.58 0.72 24.57
N CYS A 153 -14.38 -0.20 24.01
CA CYS A 153 -13.98 -0.95 22.83
C CYS A 153 -13.76 -0.02 21.63
N LEU A 154 -14.71 0.87 21.34
CA LEU A 154 -14.58 1.85 20.26
C LEU A 154 -13.34 2.73 20.44
N PHE A 155 -13.06 3.16 21.67
CA PHE A 155 -11.89 3.98 21.96
C PHE A 155 -10.58 3.23 21.75
N LEU A 156 -10.46 2.02 22.29
CA LEU A 156 -9.27 1.20 22.15
C LEU A 156 -9.00 0.83 20.69
N ASP A 157 -10.06 0.55 19.92
CA ASP A 157 -9.93 0.09 18.54
C ASP A 157 -9.81 1.23 17.51
N ALA A 158 -10.44 2.39 17.76
CA ALA A 158 -10.53 3.48 16.77
C ALA A 158 -9.72 4.73 17.12
N ILE A 159 -9.61 5.09 18.40
CA ILE A 159 -8.98 6.35 18.84
C ILE A 159 -7.52 6.13 19.22
N LEU A 160 -7.25 5.13 20.04
CA LEU A 160 -5.90 4.86 20.55
C LEU A 160 -4.83 4.72 19.44
N PRO A 161 -5.10 4.10 18.27
CA PRO A 161 -4.11 3.98 17.20
C PRO A 161 -3.70 5.30 16.52
N ILE A 162 -4.45 6.38 16.74
CA ILE A 162 -4.20 7.71 16.14
C ILE A 162 -3.99 8.80 17.21
N CYS A 163 -4.02 8.44 18.49
CA CYS A 163 -3.67 9.33 19.61
C CYS A 163 -2.19 9.67 19.60
N GLY A 164 -1.82 10.93 19.83
CA GLY A 164 -0.43 11.37 19.75
C GLY A 164 -0.05 11.94 18.37
N ILE A 165 -0.93 11.82 17.38
CA ILE A 165 -0.80 12.47 16.07
C ILE A 165 -1.40 13.89 16.17
N PRO A 166 -0.68 14.93 15.71
CA PRO A 166 -1.16 16.31 15.79
C PRO A 166 -2.54 16.52 15.16
N LEU A 167 -3.38 17.33 15.83
CA LEU A 167 -4.63 17.80 15.28
C LEU A 167 -4.37 18.93 14.27
N LEU A 168 -5.04 18.90 13.13
CA LEU A 168 -4.96 19.96 12.14
C LEU A 168 -5.64 21.24 12.61
N GLU A 169 -4.97 22.36 12.38
CA GLU A 169 -5.50 23.68 12.68
C GLU A 169 -6.43 24.19 11.57
N ALA A 170 -7.40 25.03 11.93
CA ALA A 170 -8.36 25.62 11.00
C ALA A 170 -7.69 26.41 9.85
N HIS A 171 -6.54 27.02 10.10
CA HIS A 171 -5.83 27.80 9.07
C HIS A 171 -5.27 26.92 7.95
N VAL A 172 -4.84 25.70 8.25
CA VAL A 172 -4.40 24.73 7.24
C VAL A 172 -5.56 24.31 6.35
N LEU A 173 -6.76 24.15 6.93
CA LEU A 173 -7.98 23.86 6.16
C LEU A 173 -8.39 25.04 5.28
N MET A 174 -8.24 26.28 5.75
CA MET A 174 -8.49 27.49 4.94
C MET A 174 -7.52 27.62 3.76
N GLU A 175 -6.27 27.18 3.93
CA GLU A 175 -5.31 27.12 2.82
C GLU A 175 -5.73 26.08 1.77
N ALA A 176 -6.12 24.88 2.21
CA ALA A 176 -6.55 23.81 1.32
C ALA A 176 -7.89 24.09 0.61
N TRP A 177 -8.84 24.75 1.30
CA TRP A 177 -10.15 25.12 0.76
C TRP A 177 -10.48 26.60 1.03
N PRO A 178 -9.92 27.54 0.25
CA PRO A 178 -10.06 28.99 0.51
C PRO A 178 -11.49 29.53 0.39
N CYS A 179 -12.37 28.84 -0.32
CA CYS A 179 -13.77 29.23 -0.47
C CYS A 179 -14.67 28.78 0.69
N GLU A 180 -14.16 27.88 1.53
CA GLU A 180 -14.89 27.32 2.67
C GLU A 180 -14.56 28.13 3.93
N ARG A 181 -15.50 28.17 4.87
CA ARG A 181 -15.25 28.80 6.17
C ARG A 181 -14.73 27.74 7.12
N PHE A 182 -13.69 28.04 7.89
CA PHE A 182 -13.22 27.24 9.03
C PHE A 182 -13.15 28.14 10.26
N GLU A 183 -13.75 27.70 11.36
CA GLU A 183 -13.72 28.41 12.63
C GLU A 183 -12.49 27.95 13.41
N SER A 184 -11.73 28.91 13.92
CA SER A 184 -10.65 28.59 14.85
C SER A 184 -11.27 28.03 16.12
N ARG A 185 -10.72 26.91 16.60
CA ARG A 185 -11.07 26.37 17.92
C ARG A 185 -10.68 27.40 18.97
N GLU A 186 -11.61 27.85 19.81
CA GLU A 186 -11.20 28.55 21.03
C GLU A 186 -10.54 27.52 21.96
N PRO A 187 -9.35 27.82 22.52
CA PRO A 187 -8.56 26.86 23.29
C PRO A 187 -9.16 26.66 24.68
N GLU A 188 -10.33 26.02 24.78
CA GLU A 188 -10.78 25.50 26.08
C GLU A 188 -9.99 24.23 26.49
N GLN A 189 -9.18 23.68 25.57
CA GLN A 189 -8.35 22.47 25.79
C GLN A 189 -6.89 22.56 25.29
N ASP A 190 -6.45 23.63 24.62
CA ASP A 190 -5.02 23.82 24.29
C ASP A 190 -4.24 24.30 25.53
N ARG A 191 -4.08 23.41 26.52
CA ARG A 191 -2.76 23.34 27.15
C ARG A 191 -1.83 22.98 25.98
N VAL A 192 -0.83 23.84 25.69
CA VAL A 192 0.28 23.57 24.73
C VAL A 192 0.45 22.06 24.68
N PRO A 193 0.19 21.39 23.53
CA PRO A 193 0.16 19.93 23.47
C PRO A 193 1.37 19.46 24.23
N VAL A 194 1.14 18.67 25.29
CA VAL A 194 2.22 18.30 26.19
C VAL A 194 3.24 17.60 25.31
N VAL A 195 4.32 18.32 25.02
CA VAL A 195 5.39 17.81 24.17
C VAL A 195 6.02 16.76 25.04
N VAL A 196 5.75 15.50 24.72
CA VAL A 196 6.41 14.39 25.38
C VAL A 196 7.75 14.28 24.66
N PRO A 197 8.86 14.74 25.29
CA PRO A 197 10.17 14.61 24.70
C PRO A 197 10.43 13.11 24.64
N HIS A 198 10.49 12.57 23.44
CA HIS A 198 10.76 11.15 23.26
C HIS A 198 11.96 11.03 22.36
N ASP A 199 13.03 10.42 22.89
CA ASP A 199 14.28 10.21 22.16
C ASP A 199 14.08 9.39 20.88
N HIS A 200 12.91 8.75 20.75
CA HIS A 200 12.39 8.12 19.54
C HIS A 200 10.86 8.11 19.62
N ALA A 201 10.15 9.14 19.17
CA ALA A 201 8.68 9.05 19.04
C ALA A 201 8.36 7.69 18.39
N PRO A 202 7.72 6.74 19.10
CA PRO A 202 7.49 5.44 18.52
C PRO A 202 6.68 5.69 17.26
N SER A 203 7.17 5.19 16.13
CA SER A 203 6.39 5.31 14.90
C SER A 203 5.01 4.75 15.18
N PRO A 204 3.92 5.29 14.59
CA PRO A 204 2.62 4.62 14.64
C PRO A 204 2.66 3.16 14.16
N SER A 205 3.75 2.76 13.50
CA SER A 205 4.06 1.38 13.13
C SER A 205 4.66 0.49 14.23
N ASP A 206 5.11 1.04 15.35
CA ASP A 206 5.70 0.29 16.46
C ASP A 206 4.63 -0.35 17.34
N SER A 207 4.77 -1.66 17.60
CA SER A 207 3.93 -2.40 18.53
C SER A 207 3.88 -1.80 19.95
N SER A 208 4.94 -1.11 20.39
CA SER A 208 4.96 -0.46 21.70
C SER A 208 4.24 0.90 21.73
N TYR A 209 3.91 1.48 20.57
CA TYR A 209 3.28 2.79 20.47
C TYR A 209 2.01 2.90 21.30
N ILE A 210 1.12 1.91 21.15
CA ILE A 210 -0.16 1.84 21.86
C ILE A 210 0.05 1.85 23.37
N TRP A 211 1.04 1.10 23.85
CA TRP A 211 1.38 1.03 25.26
C TRP A 211 1.92 2.36 25.79
N THR A 212 2.85 2.98 25.05
CA THR A 212 3.41 4.30 25.41
C THR A 212 2.35 5.39 25.43
N VAL A 213 1.45 5.41 24.44
CA VAL A 213 0.31 6.34 24.39
C VAL A 213 -0.58 6.17 25.61
N TRP A 214 -0.88 4.91 25.97
CA TRP A 214 -1.70 4.60 27.12
C TRP A 214 -1.03 5.00 28.45
N GLU A 215 0.24 4.65 28.67
CA GLU A 215 1.00 5.04 29.87
C GLU A 215 1.11 6.56 30.01
N THR A 216 1.33 7.26 28.89
CA THR A 216 1.37 8.73 28.86
C THR A 216 0.02 9.32 29.29
N ALA A 217 -1.08 8.81 28.73
CA ALA A 217 -2.42 9.25 29.08
C ALA A 217 -2.75 9.01 30.56
N VAL A 218 -2.36 7.85 31.11
CA VAL A 218 -2.53 7.54 32.54
C VAL A 218 -1.70 8.47 33.41
N THR A 219 -0.43 8.68 33.06
CA THR A 219 0.45 9.59 33.81
C THR A 219 -0.14 10.99 33.86
N ARG A 220 -0.63 11.50 32.73
CA ARG A 220 -1.29 12.81 32.66
C ARG A 220 -2.57 12.89 33.48
N LEU A 221 -3.40 11.85 33.44
CA LEU A 221 -4.60 11.76 34.28
C LEU A 221 -4.24 11.82 35.77
N MET A 222 -3.14 11.18 36.16
CA MET A 222 -2.69 11.13 37.55
C MET A 222 -2.01 12.42 38.01
N ASP A 223 -1.39 13.16 37.08
CA ASP A 223 -0.71 14.43 37.34
C ASP A 223 -1.67 15.63 37.33
N ASP A 224 -2.94 15.46 36.93
CA ASP A 224 -3.92 16.55 36.93
C ASP A 224 -4.16 17.06 38.36
N PRO A 225 -3.77 18.30 38.70
CA PRO A 225 -3.99 18.84 40.04
C PRO A 225 -5.48 19.00 40.36
N ASP A 226 -6.32 19.20 39.34
CA ASP A 226 -7.74 19.55 39.50
C ASP A 226 -8.64 18.32 39.70
N ASP A 227 -8.15 17.12 39.38
CA ASP A 227 -8.85 15.85 39.61
C ASP A 227 -8.11 14.95 40.61
N GLU A 228 -8.64 14.84 41.83
CA GLU A 228 -8.14 13.91 42.85
C GLU A 228 -8.77 12.51 42.75
N GLU A 229 -9.85 12.33 41.97
CA GLU A 229 -10.61 11.09 41.92
C GLU A 229 -9.79 9.90 41.39
N PRO A 230 -9.03 10.02 40.28
CA PRO A 230 -8.15 8.96 39.78
C PRO A 230 -7.08 8.56 40.79
N ARG A 231 -6.46 9.56 41.46
CA ARG A 231 -5.43 9.36 42.49
C ARG A 231 -5.96 8.62 43.70
N LYS A 232 -7.11 9.04 44.23
CA LYS A 232 -7.77 8.38 45.37
C LYS A 232 -8.16 6.95 45.03
N TRP A 233 -8.65 6.74 43.81
CA TRP A 233 -9.01 5.41 43.33
C TRP A 233 -7.79 4.48 43.22
N LEU A 234 -6.69 4.94 42.61
CA LEU A 234 -5.48 4.14 42.48
C LEU A 234 -4.86 3.82 43.86
N ALA A 235 -4.80 4.81 44.75
CA ALA A 235 -4.33 4.61 46.12
C ALA A 235 -5.21 3.61 46.91
N SER A 236 -6.52 3.59 46.65
CA SER A 236 -7.45 2.61 47.23
C SER A 236 -7.15 1.18 46.75
N LEU A 237 -6.78 1.01 45.48
CA LEU A 237 -6.38 -0.29 44.94
C LEU A 237 -5.07 -0.80 45.51
N GLU A 238 -4.06 0.07 45.58
CA GLU A 238 -2.76 -0.26 46.16
C GLU A 238 -2.89 -0.63 47.65
N SER A 239 -3.65 0.15 48.41
CA SER A 239 -3.87 -0.10 49.85
C SER A 239 -4.71 -1.36 50.12
N ALA A 240 -5.61 -1.74 49.22
CA ALA A 240 -6.37 -2.98 49.34
C ALA A 240 -5.57 -4.24 48.99
N GLY A 241 -4.36 -4.09 48.40
CA GLY A 241 -3.55 -5.22 47.93
C GLY A 241 -4.27 -6.10 46.90
N LEU A 242 -5.32 -5.57 46.26
CA LEU A 242 -6.11 -6.31 45.29
C LEU A 242 -5.32 -6.39 43.98
N PRO A 243 -5.25 -7.57 43.34
CA PRO A 243 -4.69 -7.67 42.00
C PRO A 243 -5.51 -6.77 41.06
N VAL A 244 -4.84 -6.13 40.10
CA VAL A 244 -5.52 -5.37 39.05
C VAL A 244 -6.42 -6.34 38.27
N THR A 245 -7.73 -6.23 38.49
CA THR A 245 -8.75 -7.05 37.84
C THR A 245 -9.28 -6.36 36.58
N ASP A 246 -10.00 -7.09 35.72
CA ASP A 246 -10.71 -6.51 34.57
C ASP A 246 -11.67 -5.38 34.97
N ALA A 247 -12.23 -5.42 36.18
CA ALA A 247 -13.10 -4.37 36.70
C ALA A 247 -12.32 -3.08 36.97
N THR A 248 -11.10 -3.19 37.49
CA THR A 248 -10.23 -2.04 37.75
C THR A 248 -9.73 -1.39 36.46
N TRP A 249 -9.34 -2.22 35.48
CA TRP A 249 -9.00 -1.72 34.14
C TRP A 249 -10.17 -0.96 33.51
N ARG A 250 -11.39 -1.52 33.57
CA ARG A 250 -12.60 -0.83 33.08
C ARG A 250 -12.80 0.54 33.72
N GLN A 251 -12.61 0.64 35.02
CA GLN A 251 -12.82 1.90 35.74
C GLN A 251 -11.77 2.95 35.34
N LEU A 252 -10.49 2.56 35.20
CA LEU A 252 -9.44 3.46 34.70
C LEU A 252 -9.73 3.93 33.26
N HIS A 253 -10.10 3.02 32.36
CA HIS A 253 -10.51 3.41 31.00
C HIS A 253 -11.72 4.34 31.00
N THR A 254 -12.66 4.14 31.92
CA THR A 254 -13.81 5.06 32.07
C THR A 254 -13.35 6.46 32.50
N TYR A 255 -12.37 6.57 33.40
CA TYR A 255 -11.80 7.87 33.78
C TYR A 255 -11.06 8.52 32.63
N LEU A 256 -10.23 7.77 31.90
CA LEU A 256 -9.52 8.26 30.72
C LEU A 256 -10.52 8.79 29.65
N LEU A 257 -11.62 8.08 29.43
CA LEU A 257 -12.67 8.49 28.49
C LEU A 257 -13.42 9.75 28.91
N ARG A 258 -13.60 9.99 30.21
CA ARG A 258 -14.20 11.23 30.72
C ARG A 258 -13.27 12.43 30.58
N HIS A 259 -11.98 12.18 30.50
CA HIS A 259 -10.92 13.17 30.44
C HIS A 259 -10.18 13.10 29.10
N SER A 260 -10.91 13.23 27.98
CA SER A 260 -10.33 13.07 26.64
C SER A 260 -9.08 13.92 26.37
N TRP A 261 -8.93 15.05 27.06
CA TRP A 261 -7.74 15.92 27.01
C TRP A 261 -6.44 15.20 27.38
N VAL A 262 -6.47 14.09 28.14
CA VAL A 262 -5.27 13.31 28.47
C VAL A 262 -4.62 12.68 27.24
N PHE A 263 -5.38 12.51 26.16
CA PHE A 263 -4.91 12.02 24.87
C PHE A 263 -4.47 13.13 23.91
N ASP A 264 -4.63 14.40 24.32
CA ASP A 264 -4.20 15.57 23.55
C ASP A 264 -2.73 15.88 23.86
N PHE A 265 -1.82 15.07 23.32
CA PHE A 265 -0.37 15.24 23.41
C PHE A 265 0.26 14.98 22.05
N GLN A 266 1.50 15.42 21.89
CA GLN A 266 2.29 15.20 20.68
C GLN A 266 3.66 14.68 21.07
N PHE A 267 4.12 13.65 20.35
CA PHE A 267 5.51 13.25 20.41
C PHE A 267 6.31 14.14 19.47
N VAL A 268 7.22 14.95 20.02
CA VAL A 268 8.09 15.81 19.22
C VAL A 268 9.52 15.27 19.31
N PRO A 269 10.21 15.06 18.18
CA PRO A 269 11.64 14.80 18.20
C PRO A 269 12.35 15.93 18.92
N THR A 270 13.06 15.61 19.99
CA THR A 270 13.85 16.61 20.71
C THR A 270 15.17 16.77 19.97
N GLN A 271 15.40 17.93 19.37
CA GLN A 271 16.69 18.21 18.73
C GLN A 271 17.78 18.16 19.79
N MET A 272 18.78 17.30 19.59
CA MET A 272 19.87 17.17 20.52
C MET A 272 20.67 18.48 20.57
N SER A 273 21.02 18.95 21.77
CA SER A 273 21.80 20.17 21.92
C SER A 273 23.19 20.00 21.30
N SER A 274 23.74 21.08 20.76
CA SER A 274 25.07 21.08 20.12
C SER A 274 26.16 20.52 21.04
N ASP A 275 26.08 20.81 22.34
CA ASP A 275 27.03 20.36 23.35
C ASP A 275 27.06 18.83 23.53
N ILE A 276 25.94 18.14 23.25
CA ILE A 276 25.84 16.68 23.28
C ILE A 276 26.20 16.09 21.91
N LEU A 277 25.79 16.76 20.83
CA LEU A 277 25.98 16.27 19.47
C LEU A 277 27.45 16.32 19.01
N ALA A 278 28.18 17.38 19.34
CA ALA A 278 29.57 17.55 18.90
C ALA A 278 30.51 16.42 19.38
N PRO A 279 30.49 16.00 20.67
CA PRO A 279 31.24 14.82 21.11
C PRO A 279 30.88 13.53 20.35
N LEU A 280 29.62 13.35 19.98
CA LEU A 280 29.16 12.17 19.23
C LEU A 280 29.66 12.18 17.78
N LEU A 281 29.67 13.35 17.14
CA LEU A 281 30.25 13.54 15.81
C LEU A 281 31.76 13.25 15.81
N GLU A 282 32.48 13.65 16.86
CA GLU A 282 33.91 13.34 17.00
C GLU A 282 34.19 11.88 17.36
N LEU A 283 33.26 11.22 18.05
CA LEU A 283 33.36 9.81 18.45
C LEU A 283 33.13 8.88 17.26
N LEU A 284 32.16 9.19 16.41
CA LEU A 284 31.74 8.34 15.29
C LEU A 284 32.88 7.87 14.36
N PRO A 285 33.82 8.71 13.90
CA PRO A 285 34.94 8.23 13.08
C PRO A 285 35.94 7.36 13.88
N LYS A 286 36.01 7.50 15.21
CA LYS A 286 36.94 6.77 16.09
C LYS A 286 36.37 5.46 16.62
N ILE A 287 35.05 5.31 16.65
CA ILE A 287 34.40 4.14 17.26
C ILE A 287 34.61 2.89 16.41
N ASP A 288 35.01 1.80 17.05
CA ASP A 288 34.90 0.45 16.49
C ASP A 288 33.58 -0.14 16.99
N VAL A 289 32.63 -0.33 16.06
CA VAL A 289 31.26 -0.78 16.36
C VAL A 289 31.28 -2.15 17.05
N SER A 290 32.30 -2.99 16.80
CA SER A 290 32.41 -4.32 17.40
C SER A 290 32.87 -4.31 18.86
N SER A 291 33.51 -3.23 19.32
CA SER A 291 34.05 -3.09 20.67
C SER A 291 33.45 -1.91 21.46
N ALA A 292 32.51 -1.18 20.86
CA ALA A 292 31.83 -0.06 21.49
C ALA A 292 31.01 -0.50 22.71
N SER A 293 30.95 0.34 23.74
CA SER A 293 30.08 0.07 24.89
C SER A 293 28.60 0.24 24.52
N ASP A 294 27.72 -0.51 25.18
CA ASP A 294 26.26 -0.39 24.98
C ASP A 294 25.76 1.05 25.17
N LYS A 295 26.38 1.80 26.09
CA LYS A 295 26.07 3.20 26.35
C LYS A 295 26.41 4.11 25.16
N GLU A 296 27.57 3.92 24.53
CA GLU A 296 27.96 4.69 23.34
C GLU A 296 27.07 4.37 22.15
N LEU A 297 26.77 3.08 21.95
CA LEU A 297 25.86 2.63 20.89
C LEU A 297 24.46 3.19 21.08
N ALA A 298 23.93 3.19 22.31
CA ALA A 298 22.64 3.79 22.65
C ALA A 298 22.62 5.30 22.37
N ALA A 299 23.67 6.02 22.76
CA ALA A 299 23.79 7.46 22.51
C ALA A 299 23.84 7.78 21.00
N LEU A 300 24.60 7.01 20.21
CA LEU A 300 24.67 7.19 18.75
C LEU A 300 23.33 6.83 18.06
N LYS A 301 22.62 5.82 18.54
CA LYS A 301 21.27 5.48 18.05
C LYS A 301 20.29 6.61 18.32
N SER A 302 20.31 7.18 19.53
CA SER A 302 19.51 8.34 19.93
C SER A 302 19.81 9.56 19.06
N ALA A 303 21.09 9.89 18.85
CA ALA A 303 21.52 11.05 18.07
C ALA A 303 21.48 10.88 16.54
N ARG A 304 21.04 9.73 16.03
CA ARG A 304 21.20 9.37 14.60
C ARG A 304 20.59 10.39 13.65
N GLY A 305 19.40 10.91 13.96
CA GLY A 305 18.70 11.90 13.14
C GLY A 305 19.50 13.18 13.01
N ASP A 306 19.94 13.73 14.14
CA ASP A 306 20.74 14.96 14.21
C ASP A 306 22.11 14.81 13.55
N ILE A 307 22.78 13.66 13.75
CA ILE A 307 24.06 13.36 13.08
C ILE A 307 23.87 13.34 11.57
N ARG A 308 22.84 12.66 11.05
CA ARG A 308 22.56 12.63 9.60
C ARG A 308 22.25 14.02 9.05
N ALA A 309 21.45 14.81 9.78
CA ALA A 309 21.13 16.19 9.38
C ALA A 309 22.40 17.05 9.26
N ASN A 310 23.36 16.91 10.17
CA ASN A 310 24.65 17.60 10.09
C ASN A 310 25.52 17.10 8.93
N LEU A 311 25.62 15.78 8.74
CA LEU A 311 26.42 15.21 7.63
C LEU A 311 25.87 15.60 6.25
N ARG A 312 24.54 15.74 6.09
CA ARG A 312 23.91 16.20 4.84
C ARG A 312 24.32 17.61 4.42
N GLN A 313 24.72 18.46 5.36
CA GLN A 313 25.12 19.85 5.06
C GLN A 313 26.52 19.94 4.42
N LEU A 314 27.28 18.84 4.36
CA LEU A 314 28.61 18.83 3.77
C LEU A 314 28.52 18.75 2.23
N SER A 315 28.95 19.81 1.55
CA SER A 315 29.01 19.91 0.09
C SER A 315 30.32 20.57 -0.36
N PRO A 316 31.19 19.89 -1.15
CA PRO A 316 31.10 18.49 -1.54
C PRO A 316 31.22 17.54 -0.34
N PHE A 317 30.62 16.35 -0.43
CA PHE A 317 30.69 15.39 0.68
C PHE A 317 32.11 14.79 0.83
N PRO A 318 32.81 14.98 1.96
CA PRO A 318 34.20 14.54 2.11
C PRO A 318 34.32 13.00 2.21
N GLU A 319 35.33 12.44 1.54
CA GLU A 319 35.57 10.99 1.51
C GLU A 319 35.77 10.39 2.91
N ASP A 320 36.45 11.11 3.80
CA ASP A 320 36.74 10.67 5.17
C ASP A 320 35.46 10.51 6.03
N HIS A 321 34.34 11.11 5.61
CA HIS A 321 33.05 11.00 6.31
C HIS A 321 32.18 9.84 5.79
N LEU A 322 32.57 9.17 4.71
CA LEU A 322 31.83 8.02 4.18
C LEU A 322 31.82 6.84 5.17
N ASP A 323 32.95 6.63 5.87
CA ASP A 323 33.06 5.61 6.91
C ASP A 323 32.12 5.90 8.11
N SER A 324 31.86 7.18 8.41
CA SER A 324 30.89 7.57 9.44
C SER A 324 29.46 7.17 9.06
N LEU A 325 29.07 7.33 7.79
CA LEU A 325 27.76 6.87 7.30
C LEU A 325 27.63 5.34 7.36
N LEU A 326 28.68 4.61 6.99
CA LEU A 326 28.72 3.14 7.07
C LEU A 326 28.58 2.65 8.52
N LYS A 327 29.23 3.33 9.47
CA LYS A 327 29.10 3.03 10.90
C LYS A 327 27.69 3.31 11.40
N LEU A 328 27.07 4.43 11.02
CA LEU A 328 25.68 4.72 11.40
C LEU A 328 24.69 3.67 10.88
N MET A 329 24.88 3.19 9.64
CA MET A 329 24.10 2.07 9.11
C MET A 329 24.29 0.82 9.96
N THR A 330 25.54 0.44 10.23
CA THR A 330 25.88 -0.76 11.01
C THR A 330 25.30 -0.68 12.43
N ILE A 331 25.42 0.47 13.10
CA ILE A 331 24.88 0.71 14.45
C ILE A 331 23.35 0.60 14.44
N SER A 332 22.70 1.08 13.38
CA SER A 332 21.24 1.00 13.26
C SER A 332 20.75 -0.43 13.07
N GLY A 333 21.54 -1.27 12.39
CA GLY A 333 21.05 -2.56 11.89
C GLY A 333 19.94 -2.40 10.85
N ASP A 334 19.81 -1.20 10.28
CA ASP A 334 18.77 -0.89 9.30
C ASP A 334 19.15 -1.55 7.96
N HIS A 335 18.20 -2.24 7.36
CA HIS A 335 18.33 -2.74 5.98
C HIS A 335 18.03 -1.66 4.92
N PHE A 336 17.65 -0.46 5.37
CA PHE A 336 17.32 0.70 4.55
C PHE A 336 18.36 1.81 4.77
N ALA A 337 19.09 2.16 3.72
CA ALA A 337 20.01 3.30 3.74
C ALA A 337 19.36 4.53 3.13
N ASP A 338 19.18 5.55 3.96
CA ASP A 338 18.74 6.88 3.54
C ASP A 338 19.95 7.79 3.30
N LEU A 339 20.32 7.91 2.02
CA LEU A 339 21.31 8.86 1.49
C LEU A 339 20.63 9.99 0.69
N SER A 340 19.34 10.24 0.93
CA SER A 340 18.61 11.30 0.25
C SER A 340 19.20 12.68 0.60
N GLY A 341 19.35 13.52 -0.43
CA GLY A 341 19.84 14.90 -0.33
C GLY A 341 21.31 15.05 0.03
N TYR A 342 22.09 13.97 0.11
CA TYR A 342 23.54 14.08 0.29
C TYR A 342 24.24 14.42 -1.03
N ASP A 343 25.28 15.24 -0.96
CA ASP A 343 26.13 15.62 -2.09
C ASP A 343 27.24 14.58 -2.38
N LEU A 344 26.84 13.31 -2.50
CA LEU A 344 27.73 12.17 -2.75
C LEU A 344 27.94 11.96 -4.24
N SER A 345 29.17 11.67 -4.66
CA SER A 345 29.45 11.20 -6.01
C SER A 345 28.95 9.76 -6.25
N ALA A 346 28.74 9.38 -7.52
CA ALA A 346 28.39 8.01 -7.88
C ALA A 346 29.41 6.97 -7.35
N ALA A 347 30.71 7.29 -7.39
CA ALA A 347 31.76 6.43 -6.86
C ALA A 347 31.64 6.20 -5.34
N GLN A 348 31.28 7.24 -4.58
CA GLN A 348 31.04 7.14 -3.14
C GLN A 348 29.80 6.29 -2.83
N ILE A 349 28.71 6.46 -3.58
CA ILE A 349 27.49 5.67 -3.44
C ILE A 349 27.78 4.18 -3.73
N VAL A 350 28.51 3.89 -4.81
CA VAL A 350 28.95 2.53 -5.16
C VAL A 350 29.82 1.92 -4.05
N ARG A 351 30.79 2.68 -3.54
CA ARG A 351 31.66 2.25 -2.44
C ARG A 351 30.86 1.98 -1.17
N PHE A 352 29.91 2.85 -0.83
CA PHE A 352 29.01 2.67 0.31
C PHE A 352 28.17 1.39 0.16
N ALA A 353 27.47 1.24 -0.96
CA ALA A 353 26.57 0.12 -1.20
C ALA A 353 27.30 -1.23 -1.20
N SER A 354 28.52 -1.29 -1.75
CA SER A 354 29.35 -2.51 -1.75
C SER A 354 29.78 -2.97 -0.35
N ARG A 355 29.75 -2.08 0.65
CA ARG A 355 30.17 -2.37 2.04
C ARG A 355 29.00 -2.67 2.99
N CYS A 356 27.77 -2.68 2.49
CA CYS A 356 26.56 -2.90 3.28
C CYS A 356 25.79 -4.14 2.78
N PRO A 357 26.31 -5.36 2.92
CA PRO A 357 25.73 -6.57 2.31
C PRO A 357 24.30 -6.91 2.78
N ASP A 358 23.90 -6.42 3.96
CA ASP A 358 22.57 -6.65 4.53
C ASP A 358 21.52 -5.61 4.08
N MET A 359 21.92 -4.62 3.28
CA MET A 359 21.05 -3.52 2.84
C MET A 359 20.21 -3.92 1.63
N ASP A 360 18.90 -4.07 1.79
CA ASP A 360 18.00 -4.40 0.69
C ASP A 360 17.40 -3.18 -0.01
N SER A 361 17.51 -1.98 0.59
CA SER A 361 16.89 -0.76 0.10
C SER A 361 17.83 0.44 0.24
N LEU A 362 18.00 1.19 -0.85
CA LEU A 362 18.89 2.33 -0.94
C LEU A 362 18.13 3.54 -1.49
N ASP A 363 18.13 4.63 -0.75
CA ASP A 363 17.59 5.92 -1.17
C ASP A 363 18.71 6.90 -1.46
N ILE A 364 18.85 7.29 -2.74
CA ILE A 364 19.79 8.30 -3.22
C ILE A 364 19.03 9.44 -3.92
N SER A 365 17.77 9.64 -3.56
CA SER A 365 16.93 10.70 -4.11
C SER A 365 17.55 12.08 -3.87
N GLN A 366 17.26 13.01 -4.77
CA GLN A 366 17.75 14.39 -4.73
C GLN A 366 19.28 14.51 -4.79
N ASN A 367 19.99 13.49 -5.27
CA ASN A 367 21.43 13.59 -5.48
C ASN A 367 21.72 14.22 -6.87
N PRO A 368 22.41 15.37 -6.93
CA PRO A 368 22.66 16.09 -8.19
C PRO A 368 23.73 15.44 -9.08
N HIS A 369 24.47 14.46 -8.54
CA HIS A 369 25.60 13.82 -9.22
C HIS A 369 25.26 12.46 -9.81
N ILE A 370 24.06 11.92 -9.54
CA ILE A 370 23.62 10.62 -10.08
C ILE A 370 22.95 10.81 -11.43
N SER A 371 23.46 10.08 -12.41
CA SER A 371 22.94 9.99 -13.78
C SER A 371 22.38 8.60 -14.08
N LEU A 372 21.77 8.44 -15.26
CA LEU A 372 21.25 7.14 -15.71
C LEU A 372 22.34 6.07 -15.83
N ASP A 373 23.55 6.45 -16.24
CA ASP A 373 24.67 5.52 -16.45
C ASP A 373 25.24 4.95 -15.14
N ASP A 374 24.91 5.56 -14.01
CA ASP A 374 25.34 5.10 -12.68
C ASP A 374 24.47 3.95 -12.16
N ILE A 375 23.21 3.84 -12.62
CA ILE A 375 22.26 2.82 -12.16
C ILE A 375 22.79 1.39 -12.38
N PRO A 376 23.31 1.01 -13.56
CA PRO A 376 23.95 -0.28 -13.74
C PRO A 376 25.13 -0.52 -12.79
N THR A 377 25.97 0.49 -12.59
CA THR A 377 27.16 0.38 -11.74
C THR A 377 26.78 0.09 -10.29
N ILE A 378 25.71 0.73 -9.79
CA ILE A 378 25.18 0.51 -8.44
C ILE A 378 24.67 -0.92 -8.27
N PHE A 379 23.83 -1.43 -9.19
CA PHE A 379 23.31 -2.79 -9.11
C PHE A 379 24.40 -3.87 -9.27
N ILE A 380 25.43 -3.61 -10.08
CA ILE A 380 26.58 -4.51 -10.21
C ILE A 380 27.39 -4.57 -8.91
N ALA A 381 27.61 -3.43 -8.27
CA ALA A 381 28.39 -3.35 -7.03
C ALA A 381 27.63 -3.88 -5.80
N ALA A 382 26.30 -3.78 -5.82
CA ALA A 382 25.43 -4.18 -4.73
C ALA A 382 24.24 -5.02 -5.27
N PRO A 383 24.49 -6.26 -5.73
CA PRO A 383 23.46 -7.10 -6.34
C PRO A 383 22.35 -7.52 -5.37
N HIS A 384 22.54 -7.32 -4.06
CA HIS A 384 21.57 -7.62 -3.02
C HIS A 384 20.51 -6.50 -2.85
N ILE A 385 20.72 -5.32 -3.46
CA ILE A 385 19.72 -4.24 -3.46
C ILE A 385 18.47 -4.70 -4.19
N ARG A 386 17.34 -4.61 -3.49
CA ARG A 386 16.02 -4.90 -4.02
C ARG A 386 15.26 -3.62 -4.39
N ARG A 387 15.53 -2.51 -3.71
CA ARG A 387 14.81 -1.25 -3.88
C ARG A 387 15.79 -0.11 -4.01
N LEU A 388 15.63 0.70 -5.06
CA LEU A 388 16.48 1.85 -5.32
C LEU A 388 15.60 3.10 -5.54
N ASN A 389 15.73 4.11 -4.67
CA ASN A 389 15.05 5.40 -4.84
C ASN A 389 15.95 6.44 -5.47
N VAL A 390 15.52 6.97 -6.61
CA VAL A 390 16.24 7.97 -7.43
C VAL A 390 15.35 9.15 -7.78
N CYS A 391 14.27 9.37 -7.02
CA CYS A 391 13.39 10.52 -7.20
C CYS A 391 14.17 11.84 -7.10
N GLY A 392 13.89 12.79 -7.99
CA GLY A 392 14.54 14.11 -7.96
C GLY A 392 16.02 14.13 -8.39
N CYS A 393 16.59 13.01 -8.84
CA CYS A 393 17.89 13.01 -9.52
C CYS A 393 17.72 13.60 -10.93
N GLY A 394 17.91 14.90 -11.09
CA GLY A 394 17.56 15.65 -12.31
C GLY A 394 18.27 15.18 -13.60
N ALA A 395 19.35 14.40 -13.50
CA ALA A 395 20.04 13.83 -14.66
C ALA A 395 19.46 12.47 -15.13
N ILE A 396 18.42 11.94 -14.47
CA ILE A 396 17.75 10.70 -14.85
C ILE A 396 16.47 11.03 -15.63
N ASP A 397 16.50 10.85 -16.94
CA ASP A 397 15.30 10.92 -17.77
C ASP A 397 14.42 9.68 -17.57
N GLY A 398 13.12 9.90 -17.30
CA GLY A 398 12.17 8.83 -17.03
C GLY A 398 11.98 7.86 -18.19
N GLN A 399 11.96 8.34 -19.42
CA GLN A 399 11.78 7.49 -20.60
C GLN A 399 13.04 6.65 -20.87
N ALA A 400 14.21 7.24 -20.69
CA ALA A 400 15.49 6.57 -20.78
C ALA A 400 15.64 5.49 -19.69
N LEU A 401 15.16 5.75 -18.47
CA LEU A 401 15.10 4.76 -17.40
C LEU A 401 14.17 3.58 -17.73
N LEU A 402 12.97 3.85 -18.26
CA LEU A 402 12.07 2.79 -18.76
C LEU A 402 12.72 1.97 -19.88
N ASN A 403 13.47 2.63 -20.77
CA ASN A 403 14.22 1.98 -21.85
C ASN A 403 15.36 1.12 -21.31
N LEU A 404 16.06 1.56 -20.26
CA LEU A 404 17.12 0.79 -19.60
C LEU A 404 16.55 -0.52 -19.02
N VAL A 405 15.45 -0.44 -18.26
CA VAL A 405 14.78 -1.65 -17.70
C VAL A 405 14.34 -2.60 -18.80
N ARG A 406 13.84 -2.08 -19.92
CA ARG A 406 13.38 -2.89 -21.06
C ARG A 406 14.53 -3.57 -21.82
N THR A 407 15.63 -2.86 -22.03
CA THR A 407 16.75 -3.32 -22.88
C THR A 407 17.76 -4.16 -22.10
N GLN A 408 17.86 -3.97 -20.79
CA GLN A 408 18.78 -4.68 -19.91
C GLN A 408 18.05 -5.30 -18.69
N PRO A 409 17.01 -6.13 -18.89
CA PRO A 409 16.22 -6.69 -17.79
C PRO A 409 17.06 -7.57 -16.85
N SER A 410 18.17 -8.16 -17.35
CA SER A 410 19.07 -8.98 -16.53
C SER A 410 19.77 -8.21 -15.40
N LEU A 411 19.95 -6.90 -15.56
CA LEU A 411 20.55 -6.04 -14.54
C LEU A 411 19.67 -5.95 -13.27
N PHE A 412 18.35 -6.11 -13.43
CA PHE A 412 17.35 -5.86 -12.39
C PHE A 412 16.73 -7.14 -11.82
N ARG A 413 17.39 -8.30 -11.99
CA ARG A 413 16.87 -9.61 -11.56
C ARG A 413 16.69 -9.76 -10.05
N THR A 414 17.42 -8.96 -9.28
CA THR A 414 17.34 -8.90 -7.81
C THR A 414 16.48 -7.73 -7.33
N ALA A 415 16.10 -6.82 -8.23
CA ALA A 415 15.31 -5.65 -7.91
C ALA A 415 13.81 -5.99 -7.87
N GLU A 416 13.16 -5.50 -6.83
CA GLU A 416 11.71 -5.41 -6.69
C GLU A 416 11.20 -4.07 -7.19
N ALA A 417 11.98 -2.99 -7.01
CA ALA A 417 11.55 -1.64 -7.34
C ALA A 417 12.69 -0.70 -7.72
N ILE A 418 12.40 0.16 -8.70
CA ILE A 418 13.09 1.44 -8.87
C ILE A 418 12.03 2.51 -8.63
N ILE A 419 12.26 3.32 -7.62
CA ILE A 419 11.36 4.39 -7.23
C ILE A 419 11.77 5.64 -8.01
N HIS A 420 10.94 5.99 -8.99
CA HIS A 420 11.07 7.14 -9.87
C HIS A 420 9.68 7.50 -10.42
N PRO A 421 9.35 8.79 -10.68
CA PRO A 421 8.02 9.18 -11.18
C PRO A 421 7.55 8.41 -12.41
N ALA A 422 8.46 8.01 -13.30
CA ALA A 422 8.16 7.18 -14.48
C ALA A 422 7.52 5.81 -14.16
N PHE A 423 7.71 5.28 -12.95
CA PHE A 423 7.08 4.03 -12.49
C PHE A 423 5.84 4.26 -11.61
N LEU A 424 5.60 5.50 -11.19
CA LEU A 424 4.56 5.87 -10.23
C LEU A 424 3.39 6.61 -10.89
N THR A 425 3.11 6.31 -12.16
CA THR A 425 2.00 6.93 -12.89
C THR A 425 0.77 6.03 -12.91
N ILE A 426 -0.41 6.63 -12.74
CA ILE A 426 -1.71 5.94 -12.93
C ILE A 426 -1.90 5.55 -14.42
N VAL A 427 -1.49 6.45 -15.32
CA VAL A 427 -1.55 6.26 -16.77
C VAL A 427 -0.17 5.85 -17.27
N LYS A 428 -0.04 4.57 -17.66
CA LYS A 428 1.21 4.06 -18.22
C LYS A 428 1.46 4.54 -19.65
N PRO A 429 2.71 4.82 -20.01
CA PRO A 429 3.09 4.90 -21.42
C PRO A 429 2.89 3.54 -22.11
N PRO A 430 2.61 3.51 -23.43
CA PRO A 430 2.43 2.27 -24.19
C PRO A 430 3.57 1.26 -24.05
N ASP A 431 4.81 1.75 -23.84
CA ASP A 431 6.03 0.95 -23.77
C ASP A 431 6.52 0.68 -22.34
N PHE A 432 5.63 0.75 -21.36
CA PHE A 432 5.98 0.46 -19.97
C PHE A 432 6.46 -0.99 -19.81
N PRO A 433 7.65 -1.23 -19.23
CA PRO A 433 8.17 -2.58 -19.06
C PRO A 433 7.35 -3.32 -18.01
N ILE A 434 6.91 -4.54 -18.32
CA ILE A 434 6.19 -5.41 -17.38
C ILE A 434 6.91 -6.75 -17.38
N ALA A 435 7.56 -7.06 -16.26
CA ALA A 435 8.32 -8.28 -16.07
C ALA A 435 7.46 -9.40 -15.46
N PHE A 436 6.46 -9.06 -14.65
CA PHE A 436 5.53 -10.03 -14.06
C PHE A 436 4.09 -9.51 -14.09
N THR A 437 3.12 -10.39 -14.33
CA THR A 437 1.69 -10.05 -14.25
C THR A 437 0.93 -11.09 -13.43
N PHE A 438 0.25 -10.68 -12.36
CA PHE A 438 -0.81 -11.50 -11.76
C PHE A 438 -2.10 -11.31 -12.55
N MET A 439 -2.80 -12.40 -12.86
CA MET A 439 -4.06 -12.39 -13.59
C MET A 439 -5.06 -13.30 -12.89
N CYS A 440 -6.24 -12.78 -12.59
CA CYS A 440 -7.35 -13.52 -12.04
C CYS A 440 -8.54 -13.42 -13.01
N ALA A 441 -8.89 -14.56 -13.61
CA ALA A 441 -10.13 -14.69 -14.37
C ALA A 441 -11.26 -15.07 -13.42
N CYS A 442 -12.36 -14.34 -13.52
CA CYS A 442 -13.62 -14.63 -12.86
C CYS A 442 -14.74 -14.57 -13.91
N GLU A 443 -15.95 -15.00 -13.57
CA GLU A 443 -17.03 -15.23 -14.55
C GLU A 443 -17.35 -14.03 -15.46
N GLN A 444 -17.07 -12.81 -15.00
CA GLN A 444 -17.48 -11.58 -15.67
C GLN A 444 -16.31 -10.67 -16.08
N ASP A 445 -15.09 -10.91 -15.59
CA ASP A 445 -13.95 -10.04 -15.86
C ASP A 445 -12.59 -10.75 -15.67
N VAL A 446 -11.55 -10.17 -16.26
CA VAL A 446 -10.15 -10.53 -15.99
C VAL A 446 -9.50 -9.32 -15.33
N SER A 447 -9.12 -9.46 -14.08
CA SER A 447 -8.35 -8.45 -13.36
C SER A 447 -6.88 -8.86 -13.30
N GLY A 448 -5.98 -7.88 -13.22
CA GLY A 448 -4.57 -8.19 -13.07
C GLY A 448 -3.72 -7.01 -12.63
N VAL A 449 -2.53 -7.33 -12.15
CA VAL A 449 -1.53 -6.37 -11.68
C VAL A 449 -0.21 -6.70 -12.36
N GLY A 450 0.35 -5.72 -13.06
CA GLY A 450 1.65 -5.82 -13.72
C GLY A 450 2.74 -5.15 -12.89
N LEU A 451 3.87 -5.82 -12.72
CA LEU A 451 5.06 -5.31 -12.05
C LEU A 451 6.18 -5.08 -13.07
N PRO A 452 6.85 -3.91 -13.06
CA PRO A 452 7.98 -3.67 -13.95
C PRO A 452 9.20 -4.51 -13.59
N LEU A 453 9.35 -4.79 -12.30
CA LEU A 453 10.44 -5.54 -11.67
C LEU A 453 9.81 -6.46 -10.63
N PHE A 454 10.43 -7.60 -10.34
CA PHE A 454 9.94 -8.52 -9.33
C PHE A 454 11.04 -9.45 -8.86
N THR A 455 10.90 -9.98 -7.65
CA THR A 455 11.65 -11.17 -7.19
C THR A 455 10.69 -12.36 -7.01
N PRO A 456 11.19 -13.60 -7.14
CA PRO A 456 10.36 -14.79 -6.87
C PRO A 456 9.81 -14.78 -5.44
N THR A 457 10.59 -14.31 -4.46
CA THR A 457 10.16 -14.14 -3.07
C THR A 457 8.95 -13.23 -2.95
N GLN A 458 8.99 -12.05 -3.57
CA GLN A 458 7.87 -11.12 -3.57
C GLN A 458 6.60 -11.74 -4.16
N VAL A 459 6.73 -12.43 -5.31
CA VAL A 459 5.61 -13.09 -5.98
C VAL A 459 5.00 -14.19 -5.09
N LEU A 460 5.82 -15.07 -4.51
CA LEU A 460 5.32 -16.15 -3.67
C LEU A 460 4.65 -15.63 -2.40
N GLN A 461 5.23 -14.63 -1.73
CA GLN A 461 4.62 -14.01 -0.56
C GLN A 461 3.28 -13.35 -0.90
N ALA A 462 3.19 -12.72 -2.07
CA ALA A 462 1.98 -12.13 -2.56
C ALA A 462 0.88 -13.18 -2.80
N LEU A 463 1.24 -14.29 -3.45
CA LEU A 463 0.34 -15.42 -3.68
C LEU A 463 -0.16 -16.05 -2.37
N CYS A 464 0.73 -16.24 -1.38
CA CYS A 464 0.35 -16.74 -0.06
C CYS A 464 -0.66 -15.83 0.67
N GLN A 465 -0.66 -14.53 0.38
CA GLN A 465 -1.58 -13.57 1.00
C GLN A 465 -2.93 -13.50 0.27
N ILE A 466 -2.93 -13.62 -1.06
CA ILE A 466 -4.14 -13.43 -1.86
C ILE A 466 -4.97 -14.70 -2.05
N LEU A 467 -4.34 -15.87 -2.13
CA LEU A 467 -5.04 -17.12 -2.44
C LEU A 467 -6.01 -17.58 -1.33
N PRO A 468 -5.68 -17.52 -0.03
CA PRO A 468 -6.61 -17.97 1.00
C PRO A 468 -7.95 -17.21 0.98
N PRO A 469 -7.99 -15.86 0.97
CA PRO A 469 -9.26 -15.12 0.85
C PRO A 469 -10.06 -15.47 -0.40
N VAL A 470 -9.37 -15.67 -1.53
CA VAL A 470 -10.02 -16.03 -2.80
C VAL A 470 -10.69 -17.39 -2.72
N TRP A 471 -10.09 -18.37 -2.07
CA TRP A 471 -10.69 -19.71 -1.92
C TRP A 471 -11.90 -19.77 -0.98
N HIS A 472 -11.84 -19.08 0.16
CA HIS A 472 -12.93 -19.13 1.15
C HIS A 472 -14.20 -18.41 0.67
N SER A 473 -14.07 -17.52 -0.31
CA SER A 473 -15.19 -16.76 -0.86
C SER A 473 -16.20 -17.61 -1.65
N GLY A 474 -15.78 -18.74 -2.21
CA GLY A 474 -16.64 -19.63 -3.01
C GLY A 474 -17.59 -20.51 -2.18
N GLU A 475 -17.17 -20.97 -0.99
CA GLU A 475 -17.94 -21.94 -0.19
C GLU A 475 -19.09 -21.29 0.61
N SER A 476 -18.92 -20.04 1.06
CA SER A 476 -19.87 -19.41 1.99
C SER A 476 -21.15 -18.92 1.31
N GLN A 477 -21.16 -18.63 0.01
CA GLN A 477 -22.33 -18.00 -0.62
C GLN A 477 -23.44 -19.01 -0.95
N TYR A 478 -23.11 -20.28 -1.23
CA TYR A 478 -24.12 -21.27 -1.61
C TYR A 478 -24.77 -21.96 -0.41
N THR A 479 -24.03 -22.21 0.67
CA THR A 479 -24.56 -22.91 1.85
C THR A 479 -25.63 -22.10 2.59
N ARG A 480 -25.58 -20.76 2.53
CA ARG A 480 -26.57 -19.88 3.20
C ARG A 480 -27.86 -19.63 2.43
N LEU A 481 -27.92 -19.94 1.14
CA LEU A 481 -29.13 -19.76 0.32
C LEU A 481 -29.97 -21.04 0.21
N GLY A 482 -29.42 -22.19 0.58
CA GLY A 482 -30.07 -23.50 0.39
C GLY A 482 -30.59 -24.22 1.64
N ALA A 483 -30.24 -23.77 2.86
CA ALA A 483 -30.62 -24.50 4.08
C ALA A 483 -31.14 -23.55 5.18
N ASP A 484 -32.32 -23.92 5.71
CA ASP A 484 -32.94 -23.49 6.96
C ASP A 484 -33.78 -22.20 6.98
N THR A 485 -34.98 -22.31 6.39
CA THR A 485 -36.17 -21.56 6.83
C THR A 485 -36.78 -22.08 8.14
N ALA A 486 -36.06 -22.88 8.94
CA ALA A 486 -36.60 -23.44 10.19
C ALA A 486 -35.53 -23.77 11.23
N SER A 487 -34.97 -22.77 11.93
CA SER A 487 -34.35 -23.02 13.23
C SER A 487 -34.45 -21.79 14.15
N PRO A 488 -35.25 -21.85 15.24
CA PRO A 488 -35.28 -20.82 16.26
C PRO A 488 -34.26 -21.15 17.37
N ALA A 489 -33.65 -20.10 17.93
CA ALA A 489 -32.76 -20.07 19.10
C ALA A 489 -31.26 -20.35 18.86
N PHE A 490 -30.56 -19.31 18.40
CA PHE A 490 -29.18 -19.08 18.83
C PHE A 490 -29.08 -17.65 19.40
N THR A 491 -28.60 -17.59 20.64
CA THR A 491 -28.42 -16.37 21.42
C THR A 491 -27.34 -15.47 20.79
N SER A 492 -27.72 -14.23 20.53
CA SER A 492 -26.92 -13.16 19.95
C SER A 492 -25.66 -12.83 20.76
N THR A 493 -24.52 -12.74 20.09
CA THR A 493 -23.29 -12.11 20.61
C THR A 493 -23.45 -10.58 20.71
N PRO A 494 -22.90 -9.90 21.74
CA PRO A 494 -23.16 -8.47 22.02
C PRO A 494 -22.75 -7.48 20.92
N LEU A 495 -21.79 -7.82 20.05
CA LEU A 495 -21.41 -6.94 18.94
C LEU A 495 -22.50 -6.83 17.85
N GLN A 496 -23.38 -7.83 17.72
CA GLN A 496 -24.47 -7.80 16.74
C GLN A 496 -25.68 -6.96 17.19
N SER A 497 -25.81 -6.66 18.48
CA SER A 497 -26.87 -5.80 18.99
C SER A 497 -26.60 -4.30 18.83
N PHE A 498 -25.33 -3.91 18.58
CA PHE A 498 -24.94 -2.51 18.43
C PHE A 498 -25.39 -1.92 17.07
N LEU A 499 -25.50 -2.77 16.06
CA LEU A 499 -26.09 -2.43 14.78
C LEU A 499 -27.53 -2.97 14.78
N GLY A 500 -28.49 -2.13 15.18
CA GLY A 500 -29.90 -2.52 15.21
C GLY A 500 -30.33 -3.24 13.91
N PRO A 501 -31.26 -4.21 13.98
CA PRO A 501 -31.66 -5.02 12.83
C PRO A 501 -32.17 -4.19 11.62
N ASP A 502 -32.56 -2.93 11.85
CA ASP A 502 -33.05 -1.99 10.82
C ASP A 502 -31.98 -1.03 10.25
N ARG A 503 -30.72 -1.05 10.73
CA ARG A 503 -29.63 -0.19 10.21
C ARG A 503 -28.40 -0.92 9.69
N LEU A 504 -28.33 -2.24 9.89
CA LEU A 504 -27.49 -3.09 9.07
C LEU A 504 -28.15 -3.20 7.69
N PHE A 505 -27.84 -2.27 6.79
CA PHE A 505 -27.93 -2.56 5.37
C PHE A 505 -27.03 -3.78 5.11
N LYS A 506 -27.59 -4.98 5.22
CA LYS A 506 -27.10 -6.16 4.51
C LYS A 506 -27.30 -5.85 3.03
N MET A 507 -26.42 -5.02 2.48
CA MET A 507 -25.97 -5.19 1.11
C MET A 507 -25.28 -6.56 1.06
N ASN A 508 -26.07 -7.63 1.09
CA ASN A 508 -25.68 -8.89 0.49
C ASN A 508 -25.62 -8.60 -1.01
N VAL A 509 -24.53 -7.99 -1.47
CA VAL A 509 -24.16 -8.02 -2.88
C VAL A 509 -23.57 -9.41 -3.08
N PRO A 510 -24.28 -10.34 -3.74
CA PRO A 510 -23.70 -11.62 -4.08
C PRO A 510 -22.48 -11.36 -4.99
N GLY A 511 -21.35 -12.01 -4.73
CA GLY A 511 -20.26 -12.14 -5.71
C GLY A 511 -19.44 -10.91 -6.12
N SER A 512 -19.39 -9.80 -5.37
CA SER A 512 -18.56 -8.63 -5.76
C SER A 512 -17.06 -8.73 -5.36
N LEU A 513 -16.45 -9.92 -5.43
CA LEU A 513 -14.97 -10.02 -5.44
C LEU A 513 -14.37 -9.24 -6.63
N LEU A 514 -15.15 -9.11 -7.71
CA LEU A 514 -14.76 -8.52 -8.99
C LEU A 514 -14.10 -7.15 -8.91
N MET A 515 -14.60 -6.24 -8.07
CA MET A 515 -14.10 -4.86 -8.04
C MET A 515 -13.03 -4.67 -6.95
N SER A 516 -13.27 -5.16 -5.72
CA SER A 516 -12.36 -4.97 -4.58
C SER A 516 -11.09 -5.83 -4.64
N ALA A 517 -11.12 -6.99 -5.32
CA ALA A 517 -9.94 -7.83 -5.47
C ALA A 517 -8.81 -7.13 -6.23
N SER A 518 -9.10 -6.18 -7.13
CA SER A 518 -8.08 -5.47 -7.89
C SER A 518 -7.14 -4.66 -7.00
N MET A 519 -7.67 -3.97 -6.00
CA MET A 519 -6.86 -3.17 -5.07
C MET A 519 -6.13 -4.03 -4.05
N LEU A 520 -6.72 -5.11 -3.54
CA LEU A 520 -5.99 -6.08 -2.70
C LEU A 520 -4.83 -6.68 -3.48
N THR A 521 -5.10 -7.17 -4.69
CA THR A 521 -4.07 -7.74 -5.56
C THR A 521 -2.95 -6.73 -5.72
N PHE A 522 -3.32 -5.48 -6.03
CA PHE A 522 -2.35 -4.43 -6.16
C PHE A 522 -1.56 -4.25 -4.87
N ALA A 523 -2.22 -4.01 -3.74
CA ALA A 523 -1.61 -3.79 -2.43
C ALA A 523 -0.61 -4.86 -2.03
N VAL A 524 -0.92 -6.11 -2.36
CA VAL A 524 -0.09 -7.27 -2.02
C VAL A 524 1.10 -7.38 -2.97
N PHE A 525 0.89 -7.29 -4.29
CA PHE A 525 1.97 -7.41 -5.29
C PHE A 525 2.85 -6.17 -5.40
N SER A 526 2.32 -4.99 -5.07
CA SER A 526 3.08 -3.74 -4.99
C SER A 526 3.70 -3.54 -3.62
N SER A 527 3.53 -4.44 -2.65
CA SER A 527 4.31 -4.41 -1.42
C SER A 527 5.69 -5.02 -1.65
N GLY A 528 6.73 -4.43 -1.06
CA GLY A 528 8.05 -5.05 -1.01
C GLY A 528 8.02 -6.38 -0.26
N SER A 529 9.04 -7.22 -0.47
CA SER A 529 9.15 -8.51 0.24
C SER A 529 9.05 -8.33 1.76
N ARG A 530 8.15 -9.11 2.37
CA ARG A 530 7.91 -9.18 3.81
C ARG A 530 9.12 -9.79 4.53
N ARG A 531 9.56 -9.15 5.60
CA ARG A 531 10.49 -9.71 6.59
C ARG A 531 9.73 -10.55 7.64
N PRO A 532 10.37 -11.55 8.27
CA PRO A 532 9.75 -12.29 9.37
C PRO A 532 9.18 -11.34 10.44
N GLY A 533 7.92 -11.54 10.83
CA GLY A 533 7.27 -10.69 11.83
C GLY A 533 6.83 -9.29 11.37
N GLN A 534 7.06 -8.91 10.11
CA GLN A 534 6.60 -7.62 9.57
C GLN A 534 5.12 -7.68 9.17
N SER A 535 4.30 -6.70 9.55
CA SER A 535 2.93 -6.59 9.06
C SER A 535 2.90 -6.18 7.59
N TRP A 536 1.72 -6.06 6.97
CA TRP A 536 1.62 -5.46 5.64
C TRP A 536 1.75 -3.92 5.68
N SER A 537 1.18 -3.27 6.71
CA SER A 537 1.24 -1.82 6.90
C SER A 537 2.64 -1.29 7.19
N ASP A 538 3.59 -2.18 7.51
CA ASP A 538 5.00 -1.84 7.74
C ASP A 538 5.87 -2.06 6.51
N ARG A 539 5.26 -2.35 5.35
CA ARG A 539 6.00 -2.57 4.10
C ARG A 539 5.99 -1.30 3.27
N ALA A 540 7.08 -1.09 2.53
CA ALA A 540 7.06 -0.11 1.46
C ALA A 540 6.12 -0.56 0.35
N VAL A 541 5.33 0.37 -0.17
CA VAL A 541 4.55 0.18 -1.39
C VAL A 541 5.38 0.71 -2.54
N ILE A 542 5.68 -0.15 -3.50
CA ILE A 542 6.68 0.09 -4.53
C ILE A 542 6.08 0.44 -5.90
N GLY A 543 4.80 0.80 -5.94
CA GLY A 543 4.12 1.16 -7.18
C GLY A 543 2.82 1.92 -6.95
N VAL A 544 2.15 2.21 -8.05
CA VAL A 544 0.81 2.82 -8.12
C VAL A 544 -0.11 1.84 -8.85
N PRO A 545 -1.39 1.67 -8.44
CA PRO A 545 -2.30 0.76 -9.10
C PRO A 545 -2.44 1.17 -10.55
N LEU A 546 -2.21 0.19 -11.39
CA LEU A 546 -2.30 0.35 -12.82
C LEU A 546 -3.77 0.25 -13.16
N HIS A 547 -4.21 1.09 -14.11
CA HIS A 547 -5.59 1.03 -14.55
C HIS A 547 -5.98 -0.43 -14.88
N PRO A 548 -7.06 -0.98 -14.28
CA PRO A 548 -7.21 -2.41 -13.91
C PRO A 548 -7.39 -3.43 -15.05
N TYR A 549 -7.13 -3.08 -16.29
CA TYR A 549 -7.26 -4.05 -17.38
C TYR A 549 -5.94 -4.76 -17.60
N PRO A 550 -5.95 -6.07 -17.92
CA PRO A 550 -4.76 -6.91 -18.00
C PRO A 550 -3.83 -6.33 -19.06
N SER A 551 -2.92 -5.47 -18.61
CA SER A 551 -1.85 -4.93 -19.40
C SER A 551 -0.78 -6.01 -19.38
N VAL A 552 -1.07 -7.13 -20.04
CA VAL A 552 0.01 -7.93 -20.59
C VAL A 552 0.75 -6.97 -21.52
N SER A 553 2.05 -6.77 -21.28
CA SER A 553 2.89 -5.85 -22.04
C SER A 553 2.55 -5.89 -23.54
N ALA A 554 2.64 -4.76 -24.25
CA ALA A 554 2.58 -4.76 -25.71
C ALA A 554 3.60 -5.71 -26.34
N ARG A 555 4.69 -5.98 -25.60
CA ARG A 555 5.76 -6.92 -25.89
C ARG A 555 6.06 -7.76 -24.64
N PRO A 556 5.32 -8.85 -24.39
CA PRO A 556 5.50 -9.66 -23.19
C PRO A 556 6.67 -10.62 -23.33
N GLU A 557 7.41 -10.62 -24.44
CA GLU A 557 8.52 -11.55 -24.64
C GLU A 557 9.53 -11.40 -23.49
N GLY A 558 9.81 -12.51 -22.80
CA GLY A 558 10.66 -12.57 -21.60
C GLY A 558 9.96 -12.17 -20.30
N SER A 559 8.64 -11.93 -20.30
CA SER A 559 7.85 -11.65 -19.11
C SER A 559 7.15 -12.90 -18.57
N TRP A 560 6.82 -12.83 -17.29
CA TRP A 560 6.14 -13.87 -16.55
C TRP A 560 4.72 -13.46 -16.20
N ALA A 561 3.85 -14.45 -16.01
CA ALA A 561 2.57 -14.21 -15.39
C ALA A 561 2.15 -15.37 -14.49
N PHE A 562 1.34 -15.06 -13.49
CA PHE A 562 0.58 -16.07 -12.75
C PHE A 562 -0.89 -15.93 -13.14
N TYR A 563 -1.44 -16.97 -13.74
CA TYR A 563 -2.84 -17.03 -14.14
C TYR A 563 -3.61 -17.89 -13.14
N PHE A 564 -4.72 -17.35 -12.65
CA PHE A 564 -5.65 -18.02 -11.75
C PHE A 564 -7.07 -17.94 -12.34
N ASP A 565 -7.69 -19.09 -12.58
CA ASP A 565 -9.06 -19.19 -13.10
C ASP A 565 -10.02 -19.62 -11.99
N SER A 566 -10.84 -18.67 -11.54
CA SER A 566 -11.94 -18.88 -10.60
C SER A 566 -13.30 -19.02 -11.27
N SER A 567 -13.39 -18.86 -12.59
CA SER A 567 -14.68 -18.87 -13.31
C SER A 567 -15.33 -20.25 -13.40
N ARG A 568 -14.56 -21.33 -13.24
CA ARG A 568 -15.01 -22.72 -13.46
C ARG A 568 -15.63 -23.40 -12.25
N THR A 569 -15.77 -22.71 -11.12
CA THR A 569 -16.32 -23.30 -9.89
C THR A 569 -17.76 -23.80 -10.05
N ASN A 570 -18.51 -23.29 -11.03
CA ASN A 570 -19.94 -23.60 -11.17
C ASN A 570 -20.29 -24.90 -11.92
N THR A 571 -19.40 -25.48 -12.74
CA THR A 571 -19.74 -26.67 -13.55
C THR A 571 -18.83 -27.87 -13.35
N SER A 572 -17.54 -27.65 -13.08
CA SER A 572 -16.56 -28.73 -12.85
C SER A 572 -15.94 -28.71 -11.45
N GLY A 573 -16.20 -27.66 -10.67
CA GLY A 573 -15.75 -27.53 -9.28
C GLY A 573 -14.26 -27.27 -9.08
N HIS A 574 -13.44 -27.23 -10.14
CA HIS A 574 -12.00 -27.06 -10.03
C HIS A 574 -11.57 -25.64 -10.39
N THR A 575 -10.82 -25.01 -9.48
CA THR A 575 -10.02 -23.83 -9.82
C THR A 575 -8.73 -24.29 -10.50
N THR A 576 -8.25 -23.52 -11.48
CA THR A 576 -6.97 -23.84 -12.15
C THR A 576 -5.99 -22.69 -12.02
N TRP A 577 -4.71 -23.01 -12.00
CA TRP A 577 -3.65 -22.03 -11.93
C TRP A 577 -2.44 -22.46 -12.75
N THR A 578 -1.64 -21.50 -13.22
CA THR A 578 -0.37 -21.78 -13.89
C THR A 578 0.55 -20.56 -13.89
N PHE A 579 1.85 -20.78 -13.88
CA PHE A 579 2.83 -19.76 -14.25
C PHE A 579 3.06 -19.81 -15.75
N ILE A 580 3.00 -18.66 -16.41
CA ILE A 580 3.17 -18.53 -17.87
C ILE A 580 4.45 -17.74 -18.12
N HIS A 581 5.36 -18.30 -18.93
CA HIS A 581 6.49 -17.55 -19.49
C HIS A 581 6.18 -17.26 -20.96
N TYR A 582 6.18 -15.97 -21.33
CA TYR A 582 5.98 -15.57 -22.71
C TYR A 582 7.32 -15.57 -23.45
N THR A 583 7.50 -16.49 -24.38
CA THR A 583 8.71 -16.59 -25.20
C THR A 583 8.57 -15.77 -26.48
N PRO A 584 9.66 -15.22 -27.04
CA PRO A 584 9.64 -14.70 -28.41
C PRO A 584 9.19 -15.82 -29.36
N ASP A 585 8.36 -15.50 -30.36
CA ASP A 585 8.00 -16.47 -31.40
C ASP A 585 9.25 -16.79 -32.24
N GLU A 586 9.93 -17.90 -31.95
CA GLU A 586 11.10 -18.38 -32.71
C GLU A 586 10.74 -18.72 -34.17
N ASP A 587 9.46 -19.00 -34.46
CA ASP A 587 8.97 -19.38 -35.79
C ASP A 587 8.45 -18.18 -36.63
N SER A 588 8.53 -16.95 -36.12
CA SER A 588 7.99 -15.74 -36.78
C SER A 588 8.95 -15.10 -37.79
N ASP A 589 9.77 -15.89 -38.50
CA ASP A 589 10.47 -15.41 -39.70
C ASP A 589 9.50 -15.07 -40.86
N ALA A 590 8.20 -15.38 -40.70
CA ALA A 590 7.17 -14.81 -41.54
C ALA A 590 7.13 -13.30 -41.32
N GLU A 591 7.57 -12.52 -42.33
CA GLU A 591 7.47 -11.06 -42.36
C GLU A 591 6.17 -10.62 -41.70
N PRO A 592 6.19 -9.61 -40.80
CA PRO A 592 4.98 -9.11 -40.17
C PRO A 592 4.02 -8.76 -41.30
N LEU A 593 3.01 -9.60 -41.49
CA LEU A 593 2.01 -9.46 -42.54
C LEU A 593 1.51 -8.02 -42.42
N HIS A 594 2.00 -7.15 -43.32
CA HIS A 594 1.58 -5.76 -43.37
C HIS A 594 0.07 -5.83 -43.32
N ALA A 595 -0.53 -5.34 -42.22
CA ALA A 595 -1.95 -5.47 -41.96
C ALA A 595 -2.69 -4.81 -43.11
N SER A 596 -2.95 -5.59 -44.16
CA SER A 596 -3.72 -5.17 -45.31
C SER A 596 -5.04 -4.77 -44.71
N ARG A 597 -5.43 -3.54 -45.01
CA ARG A 597 -6.50 -2.73 -44.40
C ARG A 597 -7.88 -3.38 -44.63
N ALA A 598 -8.04 -4.61 -44.14
CA ALA A 598 -9.23 -5.41 -44.26
C ALA A 598 -10.29 -4.73 -43.40
N LYS A 599 -11.25 -4.09 -44.08
CA LYS A 599 -12.38 -3.42 -43.45
C LYS A 599 -13.16 -4.47 -42.65
N PHE A 600 -13.07 -4.38 -41.33
CA PHE A 600 -13.87 -5.20 -40.43
C PHE A 600 -15.35 -4.84 -40.63
N ARG A 601 -16.12 -5.75 -41.24
CA ARG A 601 -17.58 -5.62 -41.35
C ARG A 601 -18.20 -6.54 -40.31
N LEU A 602 -18.69 -5.95 -39.22
CA LEU A 602 -19.58 -6.67 -38.30
C LEU A 602 -20.89 -7.00 -39.05
N PRO A 603 -21.38 -8.24 -38.96
CA PRO A 603 -22.69 -8.59 -39.51
C PRO A 603 -23.78 -7.82 -38.75
N GLY A 604 -24.47 -6.90 -39.44
CA GLY A 604 -25.72 -6.29 -38.95
C GLY A 604 -25.65 -4.85 -38.40
N LYS A 605 -24.50 -4.19 -38.30
CA LYS A 605 -24.41 -2.76 -37.92
C LYS A 605 -23.63 -1.95 -38.96
N ARG A 606 -24.26 -0.90 -39.51
CA ARG A 606 -23.70 -0.02 -40.55
C ARG A 606 -22.60 0.95 -40.07
N ASN A 607 -22.26 0.95 -38.78
CA ASN A 607 -21.24 1.84 -38.24
C ASN A 607 -19.88 1.12 -38.31
N ASN A 608 -19.09 1.45 -39.32
CA ASN A 608 -17.70 1.02 -39.42
C ASN A 608 -16.90 1.69 -38.31
N ILE A 609 -16.70 0.99 -37.19
CA ILE A 609 -15.64 1.35 -36.24
C ILE A 609 -14.34 0.89 -36.91
N GLY A 610 -13.69 1.78 -37.65
CA GLY A 610 -12.37 1.49 -38.20
C GLY A 610 -11.39 1.30 -37.04
N MET A 611 -10.66 0.18 -37.00
CA MET A 611 -9.54 0.02 -36.07
C MET A 611 -8.58 1.19 -36.24
N LEU A 612 -8.16 1.77 -35.11
CA LEU A 612 -7.15 2.82 -35.10
C LEU A 612 -5.84 2.26 -35.70
N PRO A 613 -5.17 3.01 -36.60
CA PRO A 613 -3.85 2.62 -37.12
C PRO A 613 -2.87 2.37 -35.96
N GLY A 614 -2.22 1.20 -35.95
CA GLY A 614 -1.22 0.84 -34.93
C GLY A 614 -1.73 -0.06 -33.78
N CYS A 615 -3.02 -0.40 -33.73
CA CYS A 615 -3.50 -1.43 -32.80
C CYS A 615 -3.07 -2.83 -33.30
N PRO A 616 -2.40 -3.66 -32.47
CA PRO A 616 -2.09 -5.04 -32.83
C PRO A 616 -3.37 -5.83 -33.15
N ASP A 617 -3.28 -6.78 -34.09
CA ASP A 617 -4.41 -7.66 -34.41
C ASP A 617 -4.71 -8.53 -33.17
N PRO A 618 -5.92 -8.48 -32.60
CA PRO A 618 -6.32 -9.31 -31.45
C PRO A 618 -6.23 -10.83 -31.73
N ARG A 619 -6.01 -11.23 -32.99
CA ARG A 619 -5.81 -12.63 -33.39
C ARG A 619 -4.35 -13.08 -33.31
N LEU A 620 -3.41 -12.19 -33.01
CA LEU A 620 -2.02 -12.57 -32.74
C LEU A 620 -1.99 -13.41 -31.45
N LYS A 621 -2.11 -14.73 -31.63
CA LYS A 621 -2.00 -15.75 -30.61
C LYS A 621 -0.61 -15.66 -30.01
N ARG A 622 -0.52 -15.15 -28.79
CA ARG A 622 0.73 -15.11 -28.04
C ARG A 622 1.00 -16.51 -27.50
N ARG A 623 2.18 -17.05 -27.80
CA ARG A 623 2.62 -18.33 -27.25
C ARG A 623 3.27 -18.09 -25.89
N GLY A 624 2.63 -18.62 -24.85
CA GLY A 624 3.20 -18.74 -23.52
C GLY A 624 3.40 -20.20 -23.17
N LYS A 625 4.47 -20.53 -22.48
CA LYS A 625 4.68 -21.88 -21.93
C LYS A 625 4.23 -21.90 -20.48
N ALA A 626 3.40 -22.89 -20.12
CA ALA A 626 2.93 -23.09 -18.76
C ALA A 626 3.98 -23.83 -17.92
N TYR A 627 3.99 -23.50 -16.63
CA TYR A 627 4.85 -24.07 -15.61
C TYR A 627 4.06 -24.23 -14.31
N ASP A 628 4.34 -25.30 -13.59
CA ASP A 628 3.99 -25.42 -12.18
C ASP A 628 4.93 -24.55 -11.32
N LEU A 629 4.72 -24.54 -10.00
CA LEU A 629 5.53 -23.73 -9.08
C LEU A 629 7.02 -24.11 -9.15
N ARG A 630 7.35 -25.41 -9.17
CA ARG A 630 8.76 -25.86 -9.23
C ARG A 630 9.38 -25.63 -10.61
N GLY A 631 8.60 -25.67 -11.69
CA GLY A 631 9.00 -25.27 -13.04
C GLY A 631 9.35 -23.78 -13.09
N PHE A 632 8.47 -22.92 -12.56
CA PHE A 632 8.71 -21.49 -12.42
C PHE A 632 10.01 -21.22 -11.66
N LEU A 633 10.19 -21.83 -10.48
CA LEU A 633 11.40 -21.61 -9.67
C LEU A 633 12.69 -22.09 -10.35
N ARG A 634 12.64 -23.19 -11.11
CA ARG A 634 13.79 -23.62 -11.93
C ARG A 634 14.14 -22.57 -12.97
N CYS A 635 13.16 -22.04 -13.69
CA CYS A 635 13.40 -20.97 -14.65
C CYS A 635 13.93 -19.69 -13.97
N MET A 636 13.43 -19.33 -12.78
CA MET A 636 13.96 -18.20 -12.00
C MET A 636 15.44 -18.40 -11.64
N ALA A 637 15.84 -19.62 -11.27
CA ALA A 637 17.24 -19.96 -11.00
C ALA A 637 18.10 -19.89 -12.26
N ASP A 638 17.60 -20.40 -13.40
CA ASP A 638 18.29 -20.35 -14.70
C ASP A 638 18.46 -18.90 -15.18
N GLU A 639 17.47 -18.04 -14.89
CA GLU A 639 17.57 -16.60 -15.06
C GLU A 639 18.51 -15.95 -14.04
N GLY A 640 19.06 -16.65 -13.04
CA GLY A 640 19.93 -16.04 -12.03
C GLY A 640 19.20 -15.09 -11.07
N ARG A 641 17.89 -15.28 -10.86
CA ARG A 641 17.13 -14.59 -9.81
C ARG A 641 17.34 -15.29 -8.46
N PRO A 642 17.35 -14.54 -7.35
CA PRO A 642 17.46 -15.14 -6.03
C PRO A 642 16.23 -15.99 -5.73
N LEU A 643 16.47 -17.24 -5.34
CA LEU A 643 15.40 -18.16 -4.99
C LEU A 643 14.75 -17.79 -3.65
N PRO A 644 13.43 -18.02 -3.50
CA PRO A 644 12.73 -17.81 -2.24
C PRO A 644 13.16 -18.84 -1.18
N PRO A 645 12.99 -18.53 0.12
CA PRO A 645 13.19 -19.52 1.19
C PRO A 645 12.29 -20.75 0.99
N GLU A 646 12.81 -21.95 1.27
CA GLU A 646 12.09 -23.20 1.05
C GLU A 646 10.82 -23.30 1.90
N GLU A 647 10.79 -22.68 3.08
CA GLU A 647 9.61 -22.61 3.94
C GLU A 647 8.46 -21.86 3.25
N LEU A 648 8.77 -20.79 2.52
CA LEU A 648 7.78 -20.02 1.76
C LEU A 648 7.30 -20.83 0.54
N VAL A 649 8.20 -21.57 -0.11
CA VAL A 649 7.83 -22.48 -1.20
C VAL A 649 6.87 -23.55 -0.69
N ALA A 650 7.22 -24.23 0.40
CA ALA A 650 6.39 -25.24 1.03
C ALA A 650 5.03 -24.67 1.46
N GLN A 651 5.00 -23.45 2.00
CA GLN A 651 3.75 -22.75 2.33
C GLN A 651 2.87 -22.58 1.10
N LEU A 652 3.42 -22.09 -0.02
CA LEU A 652 2.64 -21.92 -1.24
C LEU A 652 2.23 -23.26 -1.86
N GLU A 653 3.07 -24.29 -1.77
CA GLU A 653 2.71 -25.65 -2.20
C GLU A 653 1.52 -26.19 -1.41
N VAL A 654 1.52 -26.04 -0.08
CA VAL A 654 0.38 -26.43 0.76
C VAL A 654 -0.88 -25.70 0.30
N LEU A 655 -0.79 -24.42 -0.03
CA LEU A 655 -1.91 -23.63 -0.53
C LEU A 655 -2.37 -24.19 -1.90
N LEU A 656 -1.49 -24.22 -2.90
CA LEU A 656 -1.81 -24.59 -4.30
C LEU A 656 -2.19 -26.06 -4.50
N TYR A 657 -1.69 -26.96 -3.65
CA TYR A 657 -1.94 -28.40 -3.72
C TYR A 657 -2.75 -28.92 -2.54
N SER A 658 -3.36 -28.02 -1.74
CA SER A 658 -4.27 -28.42 -0.68
C SER A 658 -5.41 -29.27 -1.27
N GLN A 659 -5.70 -30.36 -0.57
CA GLN A 659 -6.81 -31.23 -0.90
C GLN A 659 -7.98 -30.93 0.02
N HIS A 660 -9.17 -30.74 -0.53
CA HIS A 660 -10.42 -30.68 0.23
C HIS A 660 -11.22 -31.93 -0.09
N GLY A 661 -11.50 -32.75 0.94
CA GLY A 661 -12.21 -34.03 0.76
C GLY A 661 -11.45 -35.08 -0.08
N GLY A 662 -10.12 -35.01 -0.14
CA GLY A 662 -9.28 -35.95 -0.91
C GLY A 662 -9.14 -35.64 -2.40
N GLN A 663 -9.68 -34.51 -2.87
CA GLN A 663 -9.45 -33.98 -4.22
C GLN A 663 -8.63 -32.69 -4.15
N LEU A 664 -7.74 -32.50 -5.13
CA LEU A 664 -7.02 -31.24 -5.30
C LEU A 664 -8.03 -30.13 -5.59
N VAL A 665 -8.02 -29.09 -4.75
CA VAL A 665 -8.86 -27.89 -4.94
C VAL A 665 -8.44 -27.10 -6.19
N CYS A 666 -7.17 -27.25 -6.55
CA CYS A 666 -6.46 -26.49 -7.56
C CYS A 666 -5.67 -27.44 -8.48
N LEU A 667 -6.02 -27.49 -9.76
CA LEU A 667 -5.25 -28.26 -10.75
C LEU A 667 -4.36 -27.32 -11.56
N PRO A 668 -3.11 -27.72 -11.88
CA PRO A 668 -2.31 -27.01 -12.88
C PRO A 668 -3.10 -26.90 -14.18
N THR A 669 -3.18 -25.69 -14.75
CA THR A 669 -3.82 -25.50 -16.06
C THR A 669 -3.08 -26.34 -17.10
N PRO A 670 -3.75 -27.24 -17.84
CA PRO A 670 -3.11 -28.01 -18.91
C PRO A 670 -2.48 -27.08 -19.96
N ASP A 671 -1.34 -27.48 -20.54
CA ASP A 671 -0.65 -26.67 -21.56
C ASP A 671 -1.58 -26.27 -22.73
N ALA A 672 -2.51 -27.15 -23.12
CA ALA A 672 -3.47 -26.91 -24.19
C ALA A 672 -4.56 -25.87 -23.82
N ASP A 673 -4.76 -25.61 -22.53
CA ASP A 673 -5.76 -24.70 -21.98
C ASP A 673 -5.17 -23.34 -21.57
N VAL A 674 -3.85 -23.17 -21.69
CA VAL A 674 -3.21 -21.87 -21.45
C VAL A 674 -3.84 -20.87 -22.41
N PRO A 675 -4.49 -19.81 -21.91
CA PRO A 675 -5.23 -18.89 -22.75
C PRO A 675 -4.36 -18.25 -23.82
N THR A 676 -4.44 -18.74 -25.07
CA THR A 676 -3.79 -18.09 -26.22
C THR A 676 -4.31 -16.66 -26.48
N ALA A 677 -5.46 -16.32 -25.89
CA ALA A 677 -6.23 -15.12 -26.15
C ALA A 677 -6.12 -14.03 -25.05
N LEU A 678 -5.13 -14.10 -24.16
CA LEU A 678 -4.75 -12.94 -23.33
C LEU A 678 -3.96 -11.93 -24.18
N THR A 679 -4.59 -11.47 -25.25
CA THR A 679 -4.05 -10.49 -26.20
C THR A 679 -4.25 -9.08 -25.68
N VAL A 680 -3.30 -8.21 -26.03
CA VAL A 680 -3.32 -6.76 -25.76
C VAL A 680 -4.69 -6.20 -26.07
N ILE A 681 -5.35 -5.66 -25.04
CA ILE A 681 -6.46 -4.75 -25.28
C ILE A 681 -5.83 -3.44 -25.76
N PRO A 682 -6.05 -2.99 -27.00
CA PRO A 682 -5.41 -1.78 -27.51
C PRO A 682 -5.81 -0.57 -26.66
N PRO A 683 -4.86 0.34 -26.34
CA PRO A 683 -5.19 1.57 -25.64
C PRO A 683 -6.14 2.41 -26.49
N VAL A 684 -7.32 2.74 -25.98
CA VAL A 684 -8.22 3.71 -26.63
C VAL A 684 -7.76 5.11 -26.24
N PRO A 685 -7.42 5.99 -27.20
CA PRO A 685 -7.02 7.36 -26.89
C PRO A 685 -8.15 8.11 -26.17
N LEU A 686 -7.93 8.51 -24.93
CA LEU A 686 -8.88 9.28 -24.12
C LEU A 686 -8.88 10.77 -24.54
N ARG A 687 -9.33 11.09 -25.76
CA ARG A 687 -9.36 12.48 -26.27
C ARG A 687 -10.72 13.18 -26.18
N THR A 688 -11.78 12.51 -25.72
CA THR A 688 -13.12 13.12 -25.65
C THR A 688 -13.77 12.89 -24.29
N ARG A 689 -14.70 13.78 -23.92
CA ARG A 689 -15.46 13.72 -22.65
C ARG A 689 -16.27 12.41 -22.48
N ASN A 690 -16.55 11.70 -23.58
CA ASN A 690 -17.21 10.38 -23.62
C ASN A 690 -16.26 9.22 -23.94
N ALA A 691 -14.94 9.47 -24.02
CA ALA A 691 -13.96 8.46 -24.37
C ALA A 691 -13.89 7.34 -23.33
N TRP A 692 -14.17 7.61 -22.06
CA TRP A 692 -14.16 6.61 -21.00
C TRP A 692 -15.24 5.53 -21.21
N MET A 693 -16.45 5.91 -21.65
CA MET A 693 -17.55 4.95 -21.86
C MET A 693 -17.33 4.14 -23.15
N THR A 694 -16.72 4.77 -24.15
CA THR A 694 -16.31 4.12 -25.40
C THR A 694 -15.16 3.15 -25.16
N ASP A 695 -14.21 3.51 -24.30
CA ASP A 695 -13.12 2.67 -23.83
C ASP A 695 -13.67 1.43 -23.11
N VAL A 696 -14.52 1.61 -22.09
CA VAL A 696 -15.17 0.49 -21.37
C VAL A 696 -15.89 -0.46 -22.33
N MET A 697 -16.71 0.07 -23.26
CA MET A 697 -17.47 -0.76 -24.19
C MET A 697 -16.58 -1.49 -25.19
N THR A 698 -15.56 -0.80 -25.74
CA THR A 698 -14.60 -1.39 -26.68
C THR A 698 -13.81 -2.50 -26.00
N ARG A 699 -13.33 -2.28 -24.77
CA ARG A 699 -12.58 -3.27 -23.99
C ARG A 699 -13.45 -4.45 -23.55
N ARG A 700 -14.70 -4.21 -23.16
CA ARG A 700 -15.68 -5.27 -22.86
C ARG A 700 -15.96 -6.13 -24.08
N MET A 701 -16.02 -5.54 -25.28
CA MET A 701 -16.12 -6.30 -26.53
C MET A 701 -14.89 -7.18 -26.77
N TYR A 702 -13.66 -6.67 -26.60
CA TYR A 702 -12.44 -7.48 -26.73
C TYR A 702 -12.38 -8.63 -25.73
N ALA A 703 -12.77 -8.38 -24.47
CA ALA A 703 -12.84 -9.43 -23.45
C ALA A 703 -13.83 -10.54 -23.87
N MET A 704 -15.02 -10.17 -24.37
CA MET A 704 -16.05 -11.11 -24.84
C MET A 704 -15.65 -11.88 -26.11
N GLU A 705 -14.78 -11.32 -26.96
CA GLU A 705 -14.28 -11.98 -28.18
C GLU A 705 -13.06 -12.89 -27.93
N SER A 706 -12.42 -12.79 -26.75
CA SER A 706 -11.32 -13.68 -26.39
C SER A 706 -11.83 -15.13 -26.22
N GLU A 707 -11.09 -16.12 -26.75
CA GLU A 707 -11.40 -17.56 -26.56
C GLU A 707 -11.42 -17.97 -25.07
N VAL A 708 -10.95 -17.09 -24.17
CA VAL A 708 -10.91 -17.30 -22.71
C VAL A 708 -12.22 -16.94 -22.02
N HIS A 709 -13.10 -16.16 -22.66
CA HIS A 709 -14.31 -15.69 -22.01
C HIS A 709 -15.31 -16.85 -21.88
N PRO A 710 -15.88 -17.11 -20.68
CA PRO A 710 -16.79 -18.23 -20.44
C PRO A 710 -17.96 -18.27 -21.43
N PHE A 711 -18.50 -17.10 -21.79
CA PHE A 711 -19.56 -17.00 -22.80
C PHE A 711 -19.10 -17.39 -24.22
N ALA A 712 -17.91 -17.03 -24.66
CA ALA A 712 -17.45 -17.36 -26.02
C ALA A 712 -17.31 -18.87 -26.20
N ARG A 713 -16.75 -19.57 -25.19
CA ARG A 713 -16.66 -21.04 -25.16
C ARG A 713 -18.01 -21.74 -25.17
N TYR A 714 -18.97 -21.25 -24.39
CA TYR A 714 -20.34 -21.79 -24.36
C TYR A 714 -21.00 -21.78 -25.75
N TRP A 715 -20.72 -20.76 -26.57
CA TRP A 715 -21.22 -20.67 -27.94
C TRP A 715 -20.45 -21.54 -28.94
N THR A 716 -19.15 -21.76 -28.76
CA THR A 716 -18.34 -22.55 -29.69
C THR A 716 -18.41 -24.05 -29.43
N GLU A 717 -18.53 -24.48 -28.18
CA GLU A 717 -18.51 -25.90 -27.78
C GLU A 717 -19.91 -26.50 -27.65
N GLY A 718 -20.97 -25.66 -27.55
CA GLY A 718 -22.34 -26.10 -27.33
C GLY A 718 -22.57 -26.68 -25.93
N PRO A 719 -23.83 -26.82 -25.47
CA PRO A 719 -24.11 -27.49 -24.20
C PRO A 719 -23.67 -28.95 -24.30
N VAL A 720 -22.68 -29.34 -23.49
CA VAL A 720 -22.27 -30.74 -23.32
C VAL A 720 -23.43 -31.47 -22.64
N ALA A 721 -23.96 -32.50 -23.31
CA ALA A 721 -25.11 -33.30 -22.86
C ALA A 721 -24.74 -34.31 -21.76
#